data_AF-A0A947NZF2-F1
#
_entry.id   AF-A0A947NZF2-F1
#
_cell.length_a   1.000
_cell.length_b   1.000
_cell.length_c   1.000
_cell.angle_alpha   90.00
_cell.angle_beta   90.00
_cell.angle_gamma   90.00
#
_symmetry.space_group_name_H-M   'P 1'
#
loop_
_entity.id
_entity.type
_entity.pdbx_description
1 polymer ?
#
loop_
_entity_poly.entity_id
_entity_poly.type
_entity_poly.pdbx_seq_one_letter_code
_entity_poly.pdbx_strand_id
1 'polypeptide(L)'
;MGNDEESSFALDKSAEEIYQQLEGIDDTVRVDLSMKLESELMQFLQDEEKKRDSFRLLIAQTASLFADILVETKMSALNSANNHKLRVLLNTLTNISALSDMENKITCRYRGQQTIQEDSNSPTKTPETYDYELSIDNILLDFQVAQKVEQREPVKGKSLTTKLIKAFTTLSDMQIFNFTIYIKPGEDGTSLKKHEKSINTLLRFYTSKPEQENFLVLDEYDQPNINLTLLAATNRVRAGSLQKLVDLIKPRMLGPEPAPELIRFTTAYDVILATKRYQQQLKKGVIEVNSVHQLMLNSNINPRRNAEAVQVSRLVLAKYGTDPKKVSEVISSISSEGYHNIQSKIMGKRLAQATEFLALAEENENKDLLQQEAMLSIEEGLENIPDEVYNELNIEGDEISTVDSLGRKTNWSLHQKIFGLVSYFKQRSLTKQKVHDINNRAVQFDAVDYSVIARNSNITIEEAEHLVELLKECFSESGRYRRSSFEKNIPEFLKYEDKVFEFLWYYMKGLRIKEDRISFLNSIQILVSQLKTPEKALTIILTDIFNPAFPGRFSDRNGFILANILLRTYNQEVKSNIELTPEEVLYVWAGLNKEMVKVAQQFFHRNREQVLQKVKRMTQLMLQLSIEKVHQEEQMQLRFLLYLMREVVMFCSLIGGNISLSTVKGVVQEFGNPHSPFYRKIEKKSNISQGLKLLQVAARGLKRFHDPICLELLRRIAGMEQEFIDLYDNQTHRDTVKKVLDRVVKEDI
;
A
#
# COMPACT_ATOMS: atom_id res chain seq x y z
N MET A 1 -40.38 3.64 -54.72
CA MET A 1 -40.41 2.19 -55.00
C MET A 1 -39.09 1.60 -54.54
N GLY A 2 -39.13 0.59 -53.66
CA GLY A 2 -38.00 -0.26 -53.22
C GLY A 2 -37.03 0.44 -52.27
N ASN A 3 -37.09 0.16 -50.97
CA ASN A 3 -36.45 -0.97 -50.25
C ASN A 3 -34.95 -0.72 -50.02
N ASP A 4 -34.59 -0.46 -48.76
CA ASP A 4 -33.47 -1.17 -48.13
C ASP A 4 -33.78 -1.30 -46.63
N GLU A 5 -33.74 -2.55 -46.19
CA GLU A 5 -34.02 -3.05 -44.85
C GLU A 5 -32.83 -2.72 -43.93
N GLU A 6 -33.01 -1.81 -42.96
CA GLU A 6 -32.18 -1.83 -41.76
C GLU A 6 -32.71 -2.94 -40.84
N SER A 7 -32.05 -4.09 -40.88
CA SER A 7 -32.22 -5.14 -39.88
C SER A 7 -31.73 -4.62 -38.53
N SER A 8 -32.65 -4.07 -37.73
CA SER A 8 -32.40 -3.85 -36.32
C SER A 8 -32.15 -5.21 -35.68
N PHE A 9 -30.90 -5.48 -35.30
CA PHE A 9 -30.52 -6.66 -34.55
C PHE A 9 -31.16 -6.57 -33.15
N ALA A 10 -32.39 -7.06 -33.02
CA ALA A 10 -33.08 -7.17 -31.74
C ALA A 10 -32.56 -8.42 -31.03
N LEU A 11 -31.86 -8.22 -29.91
CA LEU A 11 -31.50 -9.30 -28.99
C LEU A 11 -32.79 -10.00 -28.54
N ASP A 12 -32.84 -11.31 -28.73
CA ASP A 12 -33.95 -12.14 -28.26
C ASP A 12 -33.97 -12.11 -26.72
N LYS A 13 -35.17 -12.20 -26.12
CA LYS A 13 -35.37 -12.13 -24.66
C LYS A 13 -34.52 -13.14 -23.89
N SER A 14 -34.24 -14.28 -24.51
CA SER A 14 -33.35 -15.32 -24.03
C SER A 14 -31.88 -14.86 -23.94
N ALA A 15 -31.41 -14.03 -24.86
CA ALA A 15 -30.10 -13.39 -24.81
C ALA A 15 -30.04 -12.26 -23.76
N GLU A 16 -31.15 -11.54 -23.55
CA GLU A 16 -31.28 -10.54 -22.49
C GLU A 16 -31.27 -11.17 -21.08
N GLU A 17 -31.93 -12.32 -20.92
CA GLU A 17 -31.89 -13.12 -19.68
C GLU A 17 -30.52 -13.78 -19.46
N ILE A 18 -29.84 -14.23 -20.51
CA ILE A 18 -28.46 -14.73 -20.44
C ILE A 18 -27.48 -13.59 -20.12
N TYR A 19 -27.72 -12.37 -20.61
CA TYR A 19 -26.91 -11.18 -20.27
C TYR A 19 -27.13 -10.72 -18.82
N GLN A 20 -28.32 -10.92 -18.25
CA GLN A 20 -28.55 -10.74 -16.82
C GLN A 20 -27.95 -11.86 -15.96
N GLN A 21 -27.78 -13.07 -16.51
CA GLN A 21 -27.19 -14.22 -15.80
C GLN A 21 -25.67 -14.32 -15.94
N LEU A 22 -25.08 -13.73 -17.00
CA LEU A 22 -23.65 -13.61 -17.21
C LEU A 22 -23.20 -12.22 -16.75
N GLU A 23 -22.93 -12.09 -15.46
CA GLU A 23 -22.22 -10.95 -14.86
C GLU A 23 -21.02 -10.54 -15.73
N GLY A 24 -21.19 -9.46 -16.47
CA GLY A 24 -20.21 -8.90 -17.37
C GLY A 24 -20.36 -7.40 -17.44
N ILE A 25 -19.47 -6.72 -16.71
CA ILE A 25 -19.09 -5.31 -16.82
C ILE A 25 -19.66 -4.39 -15.72
N ASP A 26 -18.80 -4.19 -14.72
CA ASP A 26 -18.54 -2.95 -13.97
C ASP A 26 -19.60 -2.48 -12.94
N ASP A 27 -19.64 -3.16 -11.80
CA ASP A 27 -20.20 -2.64 -10.54
C ASP A 27 -19.24 -1.69 -9.79
N THR A 28 -18.36 -0.96 -10.50
CA THR A 28 -17.95 0.32 -9.95
C THR A 28 -19.15 1.25 -10.03
N VAL A 29 -19.96 1.22 -8.96
CA VAL A 29 -20.76 2.38 -8.60
C VAL A 29 -19.76 3.55 -8.63
N ARG A 30 -19.81 4.35 -9.70
CA ARG A 30 -19.21 5.69 -9.70
C ARG A 30 -20.03 6.46 -8.70
N VAL A 31 -19.66 6.31 -7.43
CA VAL A 31 -20.23 7.06 -6.32
C VAL A 31 -19.89 8.51 -6.64
N ASP A 32 -20.91 9.29 -6.96
CA ASP A 32 -20.78 10.74 -7.02
C ASP A 32 -20.56 11.24 -5.59
N LEU A 33 -19.29 11.30 -5.18
CA LEU A 33 -18.79 11.59 -3.83
C LEU A 33 -18.89 13.08 -3.45
N SER A 34 -19.73 13.87 -4.14
CA SER A 34 -19.75 15.33 -4.05
C SER A 34 -20.54 15.92 -2.88
N MET A 35 -21.15 15.10 -2.01
CA MET A 35 -21.86 15.60 -0.82
C MET A 35 -20.89 16.14 0.25
N LYS A 36 -20.78 17.47 0.33
CA LYS A 36 -20.20 18.17 1.50
C LYS A 36 -21.13 18.04 2.70
N LEU A 37 -20.93 17.00 3.50
CA LEU A 37 -21.54 16.83 4.82
C LEU A 37 -20.56 17.33 5.88
N GLU A 38 -20.99 18.26 6.73
CA GLU A 38 -20.23 18.79 7.88
C GLU A 38 -20.14 17.75 9.01
N SER A 39 -19.46 16.64 8.77
CA SER A 39 -19.24 15.57 9.76
C SER A 39 -17.91 15.79 10.51
N GLU A 40 -17.91 15.66 11.83
CA GLU A 40 -16.72 15.83 12.68
C GLU A 40 -15.68 14.73 12.41
N LEU A 41 -16.12 13.48 12.22
CA LEU A 41 -15.23 12.37 11.82
C LEU A 41 -14.64 12.62 10.43
N MET A 42 -15.46 13.07 9.47
CA MET A 42 -14.98 13.41 8.13
C MET A 42 -14.01 14.59 8.16
N GLN A 43 -14.26 15.60 8.98
CA GLN A 43 -13.38 16.74 9.17
C GLN A 43 -12.04 16.31 9.77
N PHE A 44 -12.04 15.44 10.79
CA PHE A 44 -10.81 14.87 11.34
C PHE A 44 -10.01 14.11 10.27
N LEU A 45 -10.66 13.21 9.52
CA LEU A 45 -10.00 12.45 8.45
C LEU A 45 -9.46 13.36 7.35
N GLN A 46 -10.17 14.46 7.05
CA GLN A 46 -9.70 15.50 6.14
C GLN A 46 -8.52 16.28 6.72
N ASP A 47 -8.50 16.58 8.01
CA ASP A 47 -7.39 17.31 8.65
C ASP A 47 -6.11 16.47 8.69
N GLU A 48 -6.22 15.16 8.94
CA GLU A 48 -5.09 14.23 8.81
C GLU A 48 -4.60 14.13 7.37
N GLU A 49 -5.51 14.05 6.39
CA GLU A 49 -5.16 14.06 4.97
C GLU A 49 -4.50 15.40 4.57
N LYS A 50 -4.99 16.53 5.07
CA LYS A 50 -4.41 17.87 4.84
C LYS A 50 -3.02 18.02 5.45
N LYS A 51 -2.78 17.49 6.65
CA LYS A 51 -1.43 17.45 7.25
C LYS A 51 -0.49 16.69 6.32
N ARG A 52 -0.91 15.56 5.76
CA ARG A 52 -0.12 14.80 4.79
C ARG A 52 0.06 15.55 3.47
N ASP A 53 -0.98 16.22 2.99
CA ASP A 53 -0.91 17.05 1.80
C ASP A 53 0.09 18.19 1.99
N SER A 54 0.25 18.73 3.20
CA SER A 54 1.30 19.71 3.48
C SER A 54 2.71 19.13 3.25
N PHE A 55 2.97 17.88 3.63
CA PHE A 55 4.22 17.18 3.30
C PHE A 55 4.35 16.91 1.81
N ARG A 56 3.27 16.45 1.15
CA ARG A 56 3.25 16.22 -0.31
C ARG A 56 3.58 17.50 -1.09
N LEU A 57 3.02 18.63 -0.67
CA LEU A 57 3.31 19.94 -1.26
C LEU A 57 4.78 20.34 -1.06
N LEU A 58 5.35 20.10 0.13
CA LEU A 58 6.75 20.40 0.44
C LEU A 58 7.72 19.53 -0.37
N ILE A 59 7.46 18.21 -0.51
CA ILE A 59 8.31 17.32 -1.32
C ILE A 59 8.20 17.64 -2.81
N ALA A 60 7.00 17.99 -3.31
CA ALA A 60 6.83 18.44 -4.68
C ALA A 60 7.57 19.74 -4.95
N GLN A 61 7.46 20.72 -4.04
CA GLN A 61 8.20 21.97 -4.13
C GLN A 61 9.71 21.73 -4.11
N THR A 62 10.18 20.79 -3.28
CA THR A 62 11.60 20.39 -3.23
C THR A 62 12.05 19.82 -4.58
N ALA A 63 11.30 18.88 -5.16
CA ALA A 63 11.62 18.29 -6.45
C ALA A 63 11.59 19.32 -7.59
N SER A 64 10.58 20.19 -7.64
CA SER A 64 10.48 21.25 -8.64
C SER A 64 11.61 22.27 -8.53
N LEU A 65 11.94 22.74 -7.31
CA LEU A 65 13.07 23.65 -7.11
C LEU A 65 14.40 23.00 -7.45
N PHE A 66 14.59 21.73 -7.08
CA PHE A 66 15.78 20.97 -7.43
C PHE A 66 15.94 20.87 -8.94
N ALA A 67 14.90 20.47 -9.66
CA ALA A 67 14.89 20.41 -11.12
C ALA A 67 15.15 21.80 -11.76
N ASP A 68 14.43 22.84 -11.31
CA ASP A 68 14.58 24.21 -11.84
C ASP A 68 16.00 24.77 -11.66
N ILE A 69 16.66 24.49 -10.52
CA ILE A 69 18.04 24.90 -10.25
C ILE A 69 19.01 24.25 -11.25
N LEU A 70 18.76 22.99 -11.62
CA LEU A 70 19.63 22.25 -12.53
C LEU A 70 19.52 22.71 -14.01
N VAL A 71 18.36 23.25 -14.43
CA VAL A 71 18.11 23.71 -15.82
C VAL A 71 18.74 25.07 -16.11
N GLU A 72 18.52 26.06 -15.25
CA GLU A 72 18.84 27.47 -15.56
C GLU A 72 20.35 27.75 -15.64
N THR A 73 21.19 26.83 -15.17
CA THR A 73 22.66 26.88 -15.30
C THR A 73 23.21 26.43 -16.65
N LYS A 74 22.41 25.75 -17.50
CA LYS A 74 22.81 25.52 -18.90
C LYS A 74 22.83 26.83 -19.72
N MET A 75 22.25 27.93 -19.19
CA MET A 75 21.93 29.14 -19.97
C MET A 75 22.67 30.44 -19.56
N SER A 76 23.37 30.54 -18.43
CA SER A 76 24.38 31.60 -18.15
C SER A 76 24.96 31.48 -16.73
N ALA A 77 26.13 32.07 -16.51
CA ALA A 77 26.87 32.09 -15.23
C ALA A 77 25.98 32.43 -14.02
N LEU A 78 26.24 31.77 -12.88
CA LEU A 78 25.55 31.92 -11.57
C LEU A 78 24.96 33.31 -11.31
N ASN A 79 23.71 33.53 -11.74
CA ASN A 79 22.97 34.77 -11.49
C ASN A 79 22.36 34.76 -10.07
N SER A 80 22.09 35.95 -9.54
CA SER A 80 21.42 36.18 -8.24
C SER A 80 20.09 35.43 -8.07
N ALA A 81 19.40 35.11 -9.18
CA ALA A 81 18.17 34.32 -9.22
C ALA A 81 18.37 32.86 -8.77
N ASN A 82 19.47 32.21 -9.16
CA ASN A 82 19.79 30.83 -8.73
C ASN A 82 20.10 30.78 -7.23
N ASN A 83 20.78 31.81 -6.70
CA ASN A 83 21.03 31.95 -5.27
C ASN A 83 19.72 32.13 -4.47
N HIS A 84 18.72 32.81 -5.04
CA HIS A 84 17.41 32.91 -4.42
C HIS A 84 16.70 31.55 -4.39
N LYS A 85 16.60 30.84 -5.53
CA LYS A 85 15.97 29.51 -5.60
C LYS A 85 16.65 28.48 -4.69
N LEU A 86 17.98 28.51 -4.63
CA LEU A 86 18.76 27.68 -3.71
C LEU A 86 18.38 27.97 -2.25
N ARG A 87 18.29 29.25 -1.85
CA ARG A 87 17.84 29.63 -0.50
C ARG A 87 16.42 29.14 -0.22
N VAL A 88 15.51 29.23 -1.20
CA VAL A 88 14.15 28.72 -1.05
C VAL A 88 14.16 27.19 -0.85
N LEU A 89 14.90 26.44 -1.67
CA LEU A 89 15.05 24.98 -1.53
C LEU A 89 15.56 24.60 -0.12
N LEU A 90 16.60 25.28 0.33
CA LEU A 90 17.20 25.09 1.65
C LEU A 90 16.22 25.38 2.81
N ASN A 91 15.42 26.44 2.68
CA ASN A 91 14.37 26.75 3.65
C ASN A 91 13.27 25.68 3.64
N THR A 92 12.88 25.17 2.46
CA THR A 92 11.92 24.07 2.34
C THR A 92 12.42 22.81 3.04
N LEU A 93 13.68 22.41 2.85
CA LEU A 93 14.28 21.26 3.54
C LEU A 93 14.29 21.45 5.06
N THR A 94 14.55 22.68 5.53
CA THR A 94 14.51 23.03 6.96
C THR A 94 13.10 22.90 7.52
N ASN A 95 12.08 23.37 6.80
CA ASN A 95 10.68 23.22 7.19
C ASN A 95 10.27 21.75 7.29
N ILE A 96 10.68 20.92 6.33
CA ILE A 96 10.42 19.46 6.36
C ILE A 96 11.05 18.84 7.61
N SER A 97 12.30 19.20 7.93
CA SER A 97 13.00 18.71 9.13
C SER A 97 12.33 19.09 10.44
N ALA A 98 11.74 20.29 10.51
CA ALA A 98 11.08 20.81 11.70
C ALA A 98 9.68 20.22 11.92
N LEU A 99 9.06 19.72 10.86
CA LEU A 99 7.71 19.18 10.88
C LEU A 99 7.65 17.66 11.12
N SER A 100 8.79 16.95 11.10
CA SER A 100 8.78 15.48 11.03
C SER A 100 9.61 14.81 12.14
N ASP A 101 8.98 13.86 12.84
CA ASP A 101 9.65 12.78 13.59
C ASP A 101 10.08 11.61 12.65
N MET A 102 9.99 11.83 11.33
CA MET A 102 10.04 10.81 10.28
C MET A 102 11.49 10.57 9.81
N GLU A 103 11.68 9.57 8.94
CA GLU A 103 12.95 9.41 8.25
C GLU A 103 13.34 10.70 7.52
N ASN A 104 14.54 11.17 7.83
CA ASN A 104 15.09 12.44 7.40
C ASN A 104 15.66 12.33 5.97
N LYS A 105 14.85 11.82 5.03
CA LYS A 105 15.27 11.49 3.66
C LYS A 105 14.11 11.68 2.68
N ILE A 106 14.35 12.45 1.62
CA ILE A 106 13.44 12.57 0.47
C ILE A 106 14.00 11.73 -0.67
N THR A 107 13.15 10.90 -1.26
CA THR A 107 13.47 10.08 -2.43
C THR A 107 12.61 10.44 -3.62
N CYS A 108 13.22 10.40 -4.79
CA CYS A 108 12.54 10.45 -6.08
C CYS A 108 13.00 9.26 -6.89
N ARG A 109 12.07 8.48 -7.43
CA ARG A 109 12.36 7.28 -8.22
C ARG A 109 11.52 7.27 -9.49
N TYR A 110 12.17 7.07 -10.62
CA TYR A 110 11.51 6.77 -11.89
C TYR A 110 10.86 5.40 -11.78
N ARG A 111 9.56 5.35 -12.06
CA ARG A 111 8.79 4.11 -12.11
C ARG A 111 8.65 3.62 -13.54
N GLY A 112 8.40 4.52 -14.49
CA GLY A 112 8.11 4.15 -15.88
C GLY A 112 6.77 3.43 -16.04
N GLN A 113 5.81 3.67 -15.13
CA GLN A 113 4.43 3.23 -15.21
C GLN A 113 3.61 4.32 -15.92
N GLN A 114 3.34 4.13 -17.21
CA GLN A 114 2.44 4.96 -18.02
C GLN A 114 1.11 5.24 -17.27
N THR A 115 0.97 6.42 -16.65
CA THR A 115 -0.27 6.77 -15.92
C THR A 115 -1.29 7.29 -16.93
N ILE A 116 -2.49 6.69 -16.97
CA ILE A 116 -3.61 7.22 -17.75
C ILE A 116 -4.21 8.38 -16.95
N GLN A 117 -4.23 9.59 -17.51
CA GLN A 117 -5.01 10.69 -16.96
C GLN A 117 -6.47 10.47 -17.33
N GLU A 118 -7.31 10.18 -16.34
CA GLU A 118 -8.76 10.16 -16.50
C GLU A 118 -9.33 11.57 -16.31
N ASP A 119 -9.06 12.48 -17.24
CA ASP A 119 -9.85 13.73 -17.34
C ASP A 119 -10.98 13.53 -18.34
N SER A 120 -12.21 13.84 -17.91
CA SER A 120 -13.48 13.55 -18.60
C SER A 120 -13.69 14.29 -19.93
N ASN A 121 -12.68 14.94 -20.50
CA ASN A 121 -12.78 15.61 -21.81
C ASN A 121 -11.55 15.44 -22.73
N SER A 122 -10.50 14.74 -22.31
CA SER A 122 -9.44 14.22 -23.19
C SER A 122 -8.44 13.39 -22.35
N PRO A 123 -8.18 12.11 -22.66
CA PRO A 123 -7.16 11.34 -21.96
C PRO A 123 -5.77 11.77 -22.44
N THR A 124 -5.20 12.81 -21.83
CA THR A 124 -3.80 13.16 -22.05
C THR A 124 -2.91 12.14 -21.35
N LYS A 125 -2.39 11.16 -22.10
CA LYS A 125 -1.41 10.20 -21.59
C LYS A 125 -0.16 10.95 -21.11
N THR A 126 0.21 10.83 -19.83
CA THR A 126 1.58 11.19 -19.43
C THR A 126 2.55 10.23 -20.14
N PRO A 127 3.54 10.74 -20.90
CA PRO A 127 4.53 9.87 -21.54
C PRO A 127 5.27 9.04 -20.48
N GLU A 128 5.54 7.77 -20.78
CA GLU A 128 6.30 6.86 -19.90
C GLU A 128 7.62 7.46 -19.42
N THR A 129 8.21 8.32 -20.24
CA THR A 129 9.50 8.98 -20.02
C THR A 129 9.54 9.87 -18.77
N TYR A 130 8.39 10.22 -18.19
CA TYR A 130 8.29 11.18 -17.09
C TYR A 130 7.52 10.67 -15.87
N ASP A 131 7.32 9.37 -15.72
CA ASP A 131 6.63 8.81 -14.55
C ASP A 131 7.60 8.56 -13.38
N TYR A 132 7.49 9.41 -12.36
CA TYR A 132 8.27 9.36 -11.13
C TYR A 132 7.35 9.34 -9.90
N GLU A 133 7.90 8.79 -8.83
CA GLU A 133 7.31 8.79 -7.49
C GLU A 133 8.24 9.52 -6.52
N LEU A 134 7.68 10.47 -5.78
CA LEU A 134 8.33 11.16 -4.68
C LEU A 134 7.90 10.53 -3.36
N SER A 135 8.82 10.40 -2.44
CA SER A 135 8.52 9.86 -1.11
C SER A 135 9.34 10.49 0.00
N ILE A 136 8.73 10.55 1.18
CA ILE A 136 9.37 10.80 2.47
C ILE A 136 8.74 9.84 3.47
N ASP A 137 9.53 8.90 3.98
CA ASP A 137 9.02 7.78 4.80
C ASP A 137 7.83 7.10 4.07
N ASN A 138 6.71 6.85 4.75
CA ASN A 138 5.49 6.25 4.17
C ASN A 138 4.57 7.25 3.42
N ILE A 139 5.01 8.50 3.17
CA ILE A 139 4.24 9.47 2.38
C ILE A 139 4.70 9.41 0.93
N LEU A 140 3.81 8.96 0.04
CA LEU A 140 4.04 8.92 -1.40
C LEU A 140 3.32 10.07 -2.11
N LEU A 141 3.92 10.51 -3.23
CA LEU A 141 3.35 11.46 -4.17
C LEU A 141 3.76 11.10 -5.59
N ASP A 142 2.76 10.77 -6.40
CA ASP A 142 2.86 10.64 -7.85
C ASP A 142 1.84 11.55 -8.55
N PHE A 143 1.66 11.43 -9.86
CA PHE A 143 0.68 12.24 -10.59
C PHE A 143 -0.76 12.04 -10.13
N GLN A 144 -1.18 10.80 -9.83
CA GLN A 144 -2.55 10.54 -9.39
C GLN A 144 -2.82 11.16 -8.02
N VAL A 145 -1.86 11.01 -7.10
CA VAL A 145 -1.94 11.64 -5.78
C VAL A 145 -1.87 13.16 -5.91
N ALA A 146 -1.04 13.70 -6.79
CA ALA A 146 -0.93 15.14 -7.02
C ALA A 146 -2.26 15.75 -7.46
N GLN A 147 -2.97 15.15 -8.43
CA GLN A 147 -4.30 15.60 -8.85
C GLN A 147 -5.30 15.63 -7.69
N LYS A 148 -5.29 14.57 -6.88
CA LYS A 148 -6.14 14.49 -5.68
C LYS A 148 -5.78 15.58 -4.65
N VAL A 149 -4.51 15.96 -4.53
CA VAL A 149 -4.06 17.08 -3.69
C VAL A 149 -4.54 18.42 -4.27
N GLU A 150 -4.44 18.65 -5.57
CA GLU A 150 -4.93 19.89 -6.21
C GLU A 150 -6.42 20.12 -5.97
N GLN A 151 -7.22 19.05 -6.08
CA GLN A 151 -8.65 19.09 -5.82
C GLN A 151 -8.97 19.45 -4.36
N ARG A 152 -8.15 18.99 -3.40
CA ARG A 152 -8.36 19.24 -1.96
C ARG A 152 -7.81 20.56 -1.48
N GLU A 153 -6.69 21.02 -2.05
CA GLU A 153 -5.97 22.24 -1.68
C GLU A 153 -5.88 23.18 -2.91
N PRO A 154 -6.99 23.73 -3.41
CA PRO A 154 -7.04 24.46 -4.69
C PRO A 154 -6.18 25.75 -4.70
N VAL A 155 -5.85 26.30 -3.53
CA VAL A 155 -5.00 27.49 -3.40
C VAL A 155 -3.52 27.09 -3.34
N LYS A 156 -3.14 26.24 -2.37
CA LYS A 156 -1.72 25.86 -2.14
C LYS A 156 -1.21 24.85 -3.17
N GLY A 157 -2.07 23.90 -3.54
CA GLY A 157 -1.80 22.89 -4.56
C GLY A 157 -1.97 23.38 -5.99
N LYS A 158 -2.31 24.65 -6.23
CA LYS A 158 -2.50 25.16 -7.59
C LYS A 158 -1.31 24.83 -8.51
N SER A 159 -1.61 24.14 -9.60
CA SER A 159 -0.66 23.71 -10.63
C SER A 159 0.46 22.79 -10.13
N LEU A 160 0.24 22.08 -9.02
CA LEU A 160 1.10 21.01 -8.53
C LEU A 160 1.39 19.98 -9.62
N THR A 161 0.37 19.50 -10.34
CA THR A 161 0.53 18.50 -11.40
C THR A 161 1.42 19.04 -12.51
N THR A 162 1.16 20.27 -12.97
CA THR A 162 1.98 20.94 -14.00
C THR A 162 3.43 21.15 -13.54
N LYS A 163 3.65 21.53 -12.27
CA LYS A 163 4.99 21.70 -11.69
C LYS A 163 5.76 20.38 -11.64
N LEU A 164 5.08 19.28 -11.29
CA LEU A 164 5.68 17.95 -11.28
C LEU A 164 6.01 17.47 -12.69
N ILE A 165 5.12 17.67 -13.67
CA ILE A 165 5.41 17.33 -15.08
C ILE A 165 6.70 18.04 -15.53
N LYS A 166 6.78 19.36 -15.32
CA LYS A 166 7.99 20.13 -15.67
C LYS A 166 9.25 19.60 -14.97
N ALA A 167 9.14 19.31 -13.67
CA ALA A 167 10.25 18.79 -12.89
C ALA A 167 10.71 17.41 -13.38
N PHE A 168 9.79 16.49 -13.64
CA PHE A 168 10.09 15.13 -14.08
C PHE A 168 10.61 15.08 -15.52
N THR A 169 10.09 15.94 -16.40
CA THR A 169 10.68 16.14 -17.74
C THR A 169 12.13 16.59 -17.63
N THR A 170 12.37 17.61 -16.80
CA THR A 170 13.72 18.11 -16.54
C THR A 170 14.67 17.04 -16.02
N LEU A 171 14.24 16.26 -15.02
CA LEU A 171 15.07 15.19 -14.45
C LEU A 171 15.40 14.13 -15.50
N SER A 172 14.42 13.73 -16.31
CA SER A 172 14.59 12.78 -17.42
C SER A 172 15.59 13.30 -18.45
N ASP A 173 15.48 14.57 -18.88
CA ASP A 173 16.39 15.23 -19.81
C ASP A 173 17.83 15.35 -19.27
N MET A 174 17.98 15.35 -17.94
CA MET A 174 19.27 15.35 -17.25
C MET A 174 19.76 13.94 -16.89
N GLN A 175 19.07 12.90 -17.34
CA GLN A 175 19.35 11.50 -17.03
C GLN A 175 19.35 11.20 -15.52
N ILE A 176 18.51 11.88 -14.74
CA ILE A 176 18.30 11.66 -13.31
C ILE A 176 17.05 10.79 -13.12
N PHE A 177 17.23 9.49 -12.93
CA PHE A 177 16.13 8.53 -12.77
C PHE A 177 15.91 8.13 -11.31
N ASN A 178 16.86 8.41 -10.43
CA ASN A 178 16.59 8.47 -9.01
C ASN A 178 17.48 9.50 -8.32
N PHE A 179 16.97 10.08 -7.24
CA PHE A 179 17.80 10.85 -6.32
C PHE A 179 17.31 10.70 -4.88
N THR A 180 18.23 10.93 -3.96
CA THR A 180 17.98 10.96 -2.52
C THR A 180 18.58 12.24 -1.94
N ILE A 181 17.79 12.96 -1.13
CA ILE A 181 18.26 14.12 -0.36
C ILE A 181 18.15 13.77 1.12
N TYR A 182 19.29 13.79 1.81
CA TYR A 182 19.37 13.54 3.24
C TYR A 182 19.19 14.84 4.02
N ILE A 183 18.09 14.91 4.75
CA ILE A 183 17.80 15.95 5.71
C ILE A 183 18.53 15.58 7.01
N LYS A 184 19.00 16.53 7.81
CA LYS A 184 19.48 16.24 9.16
C LYS A 184 18.74 17.14 10.15
N PRO A 185 18.27 16.58 11.28
CA PRO A 185 17.65 17.39 12.32
C PRO A 185 18.69 18.34 12.90
N GLY A 186 18.21 19.51 13.35
CA GLY A 186 19.01 20.70 13.63
C GLY A 186 20.34 20.45 14.34
N GLU A 187 21.43 20.74 13.63
CA GLU A 187 22.72 21.17 14.18
C GLU A 187 23.41 22.04 13.11
N ASP A 188 23.39 23.34 13.36
CA ASP A 188 24.16 24.43 12.74
C ASP A 188 23.99 24.70 11.23
N GLY A 189 24.16 25.97 10.83
CA GLY A 189 24.22 26.42 9.43
C GLY A 189 25.31 25.74 8.57
N THR A 190 26.05 24.78 9.13
CA THR A 190 26.95 23.87 8.42
C THR A 190 26.22 22.85 7.53
N SER A 191 24.99 22.45 7.86
CA SER A 191 24.20 21.53 7.03
C SER A 191 23.75 22.20 5.72
N LEU A 192 23.33 23.46 5.79
CA LEU A 192 22.94 24.27 4.62
C LEU A 192 24.09 24.49 3.64
N LYS A 193 25.29 24.81 4.16
CA LYS A 193 26.50 24.96 3.34
C LYS A 193 26.91 23.67 2.63
N LYS A 194 26.61 22.49 3.20
CA LYS A 194 26.87 21.20 2.55
C LYS A 194 25.92 20.98 1.38
N HIS A 195 24.62 21.25 1.56
CA HIS A 195 23.62 21.15 0.49
C HIS A 195 23.93 22.10 -0.66
N GLU A 196 24.24 23.37 -0.35
CA GLU A 196 24.69 24.36 -1.35
C GLU A 196 25.92 23.87 -2.12
N LYS A 197 26.91 23.33 -1.42
CA LYS A 197 28.12 22.79 -2.06
C LYS A 197 27.81 21.58 -2.95
N SER A 198 26.97 20.64 -2.50
CA SER A 198 26.56 19.48 -3.28
C SER A 198 25.81 19.91 -4.54
N ILE A 199 24.88 20.87 -4.44
CA ILE A 199 24.16 21.41 -5.59
C ILE A 199 25.11 22.09 -6.57
N ASN A 200 26.00 22.98 -6.11
CA ASN A 200 27.00 23.61 -6.99
C ASN A 200 27.92 22.58 -7.67
N THR A 201 28.21 21.47 -7.00
CA THR A 201 29.01 20.37 -7.55
C THR A 201 28.22 19.59 -8.62
N LEU A 202 26.94 19.31 -8.39
CA LEU A 202 26.03 18.71 -9.38
C LEU A 202 25.92 19.58 -10.64
N LEU A 203 25.73 20.89 -10.44
CA LEU A 203 25.65 21.86 -11.53
C LEU A 203 26.92 21.86 -12.37
N ARG A 204 28.09 21.84 -11.72
CA ARG A 204 29.36 21.70 -12.42
C ARG A 204 29.40 20.37 -13.19
N PHE A 205 29.12 19.25 -12.54
CA PHE A 205 29.13 17.92 -13.17
C PHE A 205 28.33 17.86 -14.48
N TYR A 206 27.11 18.40 -14.52
CA TYR A 206 26.26 18.38 -15.71
C TYR A 206 26.60 19.44 -16.77
N THR A 207 27.47 20.40 -16.47
CA THR A 207 27.94 21.42 -17.42
C THR A 207 29.36 21.15 -17.93
N SER A 208 30.13 20.34 -17.20
CA SER A 208 31.49 19.94 -17.53
C SER A 208 31.53 19.03 -18.78
N LYS A 209 32.49 19.28 -19.67
CA LYS A 209 32.83 18.33 -20.74
C LYS A 209 33.77 17.24 -20.17
N PRO A 210 33.49 15.94 -20.38
CA PRO A 210 34.28 14.85 -19.80
C PRO A 210 35.78 14.90 -20.13
N GLU A 211 36.11 15.40 -21.32
CA GLU A 211 37.47 15.37 -21.88
C GLU A 211 38.41 16.47 -21.33
N GLN A 212 37.92 17.39 -20.49
CA GLN A 212 38.65 18.63 -20.16
C GLN A 212 38.83 18.94 -18.66
N GLU A 213 38.31 18.14 -17.72
CA GLU A 213 38.30 18.52 -16.30
C GLU A 213 38.90 17.49 -15.33
N ASN A 214 39.99 17.88 -14.64
CA ASN A 214 40.58 17.23 -13.46
C ASN A 214 39.66 17.22 -12.20
N PHE A 215 38.36 17.41 -12.38
CA PHE A 215 37.36 17.51 -11.32
C PHE A 215 36.47 16.26 -11.22
N LEU A 216 36.28 15.53 -12.32
CA LEU A 216 35.46 14.31 -12.35
C LEU A 216 36.22 13.14 -11.71
N VAL A 217 35.46 12.29 -11.02
CA VAL A 217 35.95 11.00 -10.52
C VAL A 217 35.22 9.90 -11.28
N LEU A 218 36.00 8.99 -11.85
CA LEU A 218 35.49 7.82 -12.56
C LEU A 218 35.17 6.71 -11.57
N ASP A 219 34.15 5.91 -11.88
CA ASP A 219 33.84 4.69 -11.14
C ASP A 219 34.72 3.50 -11.56
N GLU A 220 34.43 2.35 -10.97
CA GLU A 220 35.06 1.07 -11.27
C GLU A 220 34.90 0.60 -12.74
N TYR A 221 33.99 1.19 -13.52
CA TYR A 221 33.78 0.92 -14.94
C TYR A 221 34.35 2.02 -15.84
N ASP A 222 35.19 2.89 -15.28
CA ASP A 222 35.83 4.03 -15.94
C ASP A 222 34.83 5.07 -16.48
N GLN A 223 33.61 5.12 -15.91
CA GLN A 223 32.58 6.10 -16.27
C GLN A 223 32.55 7.27 -15.28
N PRO A 224 32.26 8.51 -15.72
CA PRO A 224 32.09 9.65 -14.82
C PRO A 224 30.99 9.39 -13.79
N ASN A 225 31.34 9.40 -12.50
CA ASN A 225 30.42 9.07 -11.43
C ASN A 225 30.08 10.27 -10.57
N ILE A 226 28.79 10.61 -10.53
CA ILE A 226 28.29 11.79 -9.84
C ILE A 226 28.46 11.70 -8.32
N ASN A 227 28.25 10.52 -7.73
CA ASN A 227 28.31 10.32 -6.28
C ASN A 227 29.76 10.35 -5.77
N LEU A 228 30.70 9.75 -6.50
CA LEU A 228 32.13 9.86 -6.20
C LEU A 228 32.64 11.30 -6.36
N THR A 229 32.22 12.01 -7.41
CA THR A 229 32.57 13.42 -7.62
C THR A 229 32.00 14.30 -6.48
N LEU A 230 30.76 14.05 -6.06
CA LEU A 230 30.15 14.69 -4.90
C LEU A 230 30.88 14.39 -3.60
N LEU A 231 31.35 13.15 -3.41
CA LEU A 231 32.11 12.74 -2.23
C LEU A 231 33.44 13.50 -2.15
N ALA A 232 34.18 13.59 -3.27
CA ALA A 232 35.42 14.37 -3.36
C ALA A 232 35.17 15.84 -3.01
N ALA A 233 34.18 16.45 -3.65
CA ALA A 233 33.83 17.84 -3.43
C ALA A 233 33.41 18.09 -1.98
N THR A 234 32.50 17.29 -1.42
CA THR A 234 32.01 17.42 -0.03
C THR A 234 33.18 17.43 0.96
N ASN A 235 34.15 16.55 0.76
CA ASN A 235 35.31 16.38 1.65
C ASN A 235 36.52 17.26 1.31
N ARG A 236 36.43 18.13 0.29
CA ARG A 236 37.55 18.97 -0.19
C ARG A 236 38.78 18.14 -0.59
N VAL A 237 38.55 16.93 -1.09
CA VAL A 237 39.59 16.03 -1.61
C VAL A 237 39.73 16.29 -3.11
N ARG A 238 40.97 16.30 -3.62
CA ARG A 238 41.21 16.42 -5.07
C ARG A 238 40.66 15.19 -5.77
N ALA A 239 40.03 15.36 -6.93
CA ALA A 239 39.45 14.27 -7.70
C ALA A 239 40.46 13.14 -7.95
N GLY A 240 41.70 13.47 -8.38
CA GLY A 240 42.76 12.49 -8.58
C GLY A 240 43.19 11.72 -7.31
N SER A 241 43.00 12.27 -6.11
CA SER A 241 43.23 11.54 -4.86
C SER A 241 42.13 10.52 -4.59
N LEU A 242 40.88 10.86 -4.89
CA LEU A 242 39.77 9.91 -4.78
C LEU A 242 39.82 8.87 -5.90
N GLN A 243 40.25 9.26 -7.11
CA GLN A 243 40.48 8.35 -8.23
C GLN A 243 41.48 7.26 -7.85
N LYS A 244 42.63 7.61 -7.25
CA LYS A 244 43.59 6.62 -6.75
C LYS A 244 42.97 5.63 -5.77
N LEU A 245 41.99 6.06 -4.96
CA LEU A 245 41.29 5.16 -4.05
C LEU A 245 40.37 4.20 -4.81
N VAL A 246 39.64 4.69 -5.82
CA VAL A 246 38.84 3.86 -6.72
C VAL A 246 39.72 2.86 -7.46
N ASP A 247 40.86 3.30 -8.00
CA ASP A 247 41.82 2.45 -8.71
C ASP A 247 42.41 1.33 -7.82
N LEU A 248 42.53 1.58 -6.51
CA LEU A 248 42.94 0.57 -5.52
C LEU A 248 41.82 -0.42 -5.16
N ILE A 249 40.56 0.03 -5.21
CA ILE A 249 39.38 -0.78 -4.87
C ILE A 249 38.96 -1.65 -6.06
N LYS A 250 38.95 -1.10 -7.27
CA LYS A 250 38.51 -1.75 -8.52
C LYS A 250 39.05 -3.18 -8.70
N PRO A 251 40.37 -3.45 -8.68
CA PRO A 251 40.89 -4.80 -8.89
C PRO A 251 40.52 -5.76 -7.74
N ARG A 252 40.30 -5.25 -6.53
CA ARG A 252 39.86 -6.06 -5.39
C ARG A 252 38.36 -6.33 -5.41
N MET A 253 37.60 -5.60 -6.22
CA MET A 253 36.14 -5.71 -6.30
C MET A 253 35.67 -6.48 -7.54
N LEU A 254 36.33 -6.25 -8.68
CA LEU A 254 35.99 -6.79 -10.00
C LEU A 254 37.12 -7.64 -10.63
N GLY A 255 38.26 -7.77 -9.96
CA GLY A 255 39.38 -8.58 -10.47
C GLY A 255 39.09 -10.08 -10.46
N PRO A 256 40.00 -10.90 -11.03
CA PRO A 256 39.81 -12.36 -11.15
C PRO A 256 39.71 -13.07 -9.80
N GLU A 257 40.31 -12.51 -8.75
CA GLU A 257 40.16 -12.95 -7.36
C GLU A 257 39.66 -11.78 -6.49
N PRO A 258 38.35 -11.50 -6.49
CA PRO A 258 37.81 -10.39 -5.72
C PRO A 258 37.91 -10.68 -4.21
N ALA A 259 38.21 -9.65 -3.42
CA ALA A 259 38.32 -9.76 -1.97
C ALA A 259 36.95 -10.10 -1.36
N PRO A 260 36.82 -11.17 -0.56
CA PRO A 260 35.54 -11.62 -0.02
C PRO A 260 34.77 -10.52 0.73
N GLU A 261 35.46 -9.65 1.48
CA GLU A 261 34.81 -8.55 2.20
C GLU A 261 34.21 -7.45 1.33
N LEU A 262 34.58 -7.38 0.04
CA LEU A 262 34.12 -6.37 -0.92
C LEU A 262 32.99 -6.86 -1.82
N ILE A 263 32.73 -8.16 -1.88
CA ILE A 263 31.68 -8.78 -2.74
C ILE A 263 30.28 -8.27 -2.38
N ARG A 264 30.07 -7.83 -1.14
CA ARG A 264 28.80 -7.32 -0.59
C ARG A 264 28.47 -5.85 -0.92
N PHE A 265 29.27 -5.16 -1.72
CA PHE A 265 29.04 -3.74 -2.05
C PHE A 265 28.75 -3.55 -3.53
N THR A 266 27.76 -2.76 -3.89
CA THR A 266 27.39 -2.57 -5.30
C THR A 266 28.46 -1.81 -6.06
N THR A 267 29.02 -0.74 -5.47
CA THR A 267 29.96 0.15 -6.14
C THR A 267 31.19 0.49 -5.30
N ALA A 268 32.25 1.06 -5.92
CA ALA A 268 33.40 1.57 -5.18
C ALA A 268 33.01 2.69 -4.20
N TYR A 269 32.00 3.49 -4.53
CA TYR A 269 31.43 4.49 -3.64
C TYR A 269 30.90 3.86 -2.33
N ASP A 270 30.17 2.75 -2.44
CA ASP A 270 29.62 2.03 -1.28
C ASP A 270 30.73 1.44 -0.41
N VAL A 271 31.77 0.87 -1.03
CA VAL A 271 32.97 0.35 -0.32
C VAL A 271 33.63 1.46 0.51
N ILE A 272 33.82 2.63 -0.09
CA ILE A 272 34.45 3.77 0.59
C ILE A 272 33.62 4.18 1.80
N LEU A 273 32.31 4.29 1.65
CA LEU A 273 31.42 4.69 2.74
C LEU A 273 31.25 3.63 3.81
N ALA A 274 31.43 2.34 3.52
CA ALA A 274 31.32 1.27 4.49
C ALA A 274 32.63 0.97 5.26
N THR A 275 33.77 1.41 4.73
CA THR A 275 35.07 1.15 5.35
C THR A 275 35.32 2.09 6.54
N LYS A 276 35.42 1.55 7.76
CA LYS A 276 35.63 2.32 9.01
C LYS A 276 36.76 3.36 8.92
N ARG A 277 37.89 2.99 8.33
CA ARG A 277 39.05 3.90 8.15
C ARG A 277 38.67 5.14 7.34
N TYR A 278 37.89 4.97 6.27
CA TYR A 278 37.45 6.07 5.43
C TYR A 278 36.27 6.81 6.04
N GLN A 279 35.38 6.16 6.77
CA GLN A 279 34.31 6.84 7.52
C GLN A 279 34.84 7.88 8.53
N GLN A 280 36.01 7.63 9.11
CA GLN A 280 36.68 8.58 10.01
C GLN A 280 37.23 9.81 9.27
N GLN A 281 37.51 9.69 7.97
CA GLN A 281 38.20 10.71 7.17
C GLN A 281 37.28 11.41 6.15
N LEU A 282 36.25 10.72 5.68
CA LEU A 282 35.32 11.12 4.64
C LEU A 282 33.90 11.11 5.19
N LYS A 283 33.21 12.24 5.02
CA LYS A 283 31.80 12.41 5.33
C LYS A 283 30.97 12.10 4.11
N LYS A 284 29.92 11.29 4.28
CA LYS A 284 28.91 11.02 3.26
C LYS A 284 28.28 12.33 2.75
N GLY A 285 27.98 12.39 1.45
CA GLY A 285 27.26 13.50 0.83
C GLY A 285 25.81 13.61 1.32
N VAL A 286 25.21 14.79 1.14
CA VAL A 286 23.79 15.04 1.48
C VAL A 286 22.83 14.78 0.32
N ILE A 287 23.37 14.56 -0.89
CA ILE A 287 22.59 14.20 -2.08
C ILE A 287 23.25 12.98 -2.72
N GLU A 288 22.44 12.01 -3.12
CA GLU A 288 22.84 10.88 -3.98
C GLU A 288 21.97 10.91 -5.24
N VAL A 289 22.57 10.66 -6.40
CA VAL A 289 21.89 10.66 -7.70
C VAL A 289 22.21 9.36 -8.42
N ASN A 290 21.20 8.73 -9.03
CA ASN A 290 21.30 7.47 -9.75
C ASN A 290 22.01 6.36 -8.95
N SER A 291 21.75 6.30 -7.64
CA SER A 291 22.35 5.28 -6.77
C SER A 291 21.57 3.99 -6.87
N VAL A 292 22.18 2.95 -7.46
CA VAL A 292 21.57 1.61 -7.56
C VAL A 292 21.31 0.99 -6.18
N HIS A 293 22.17 1.28 -5.20
CA HIS A 293 21.95 0.86 -3.82
C HIS A 293 20.60 1.37 -3.29
N GLN A 294 20.23 2.63 -3.58
CA GLN A 294 18.93 3.20 -3.16
C GLN A 294 17.73 2.59 -3.88
N LEU A 295 17.92 2.00 -5.07
CA LEU A 295 16.85 1.30 -5.79
C LEU A 295 16.54 -0.08 -5.18
N MET A 296 17.50 -0.68 -4.45
CA MET A 296 17.40 -2.06 -3.91
C MET A 296 17.15 -2.12 -2.39
N LEU A 297 17.22 -0.98 -1.70
CA LEU A 297 17.42 -0.89 -0.24
C LEU A 297 16.21 -1.21 0.66
N ASN A 298 15.03 -1.53 0.12
CA ASN A 298 13.84 -1.83 0.93
C ASN A 298 13.59 -3.33 1.19
N SER A 299 14.52 -4.19 0.77
CA SER A 299 14.55 -5.61 1.14
C SER A 299 14.98 -5.78 2.61
N ASN A 300 14.02 -5.69 3.52
CA ASN A 300 14.13 -5.98 4.96
C ASN A 300 14.43 -7.46 5.26
N ILE A 301 15.29 -8.11 4.50
CA ILE A 301 15.43 -9.57 4.49
C ILE A 301 16.91 -9.95 4.39
N ASN A 302 17.40 -10.56 5.47
CA ASN A 302 18.54 -11.48 5.55
C ASN A 302 19.90 -11.02 4.94
N PRO A 303 20.99 -10.89 5.73
CA PRO A 303 22.30 -10.44 5.24
C PRO A 303 22.88 -11.22 4.05
N ARG A 304 22.50 -12.49 3.86
CA ARG A 304 22.90 -13.31 2.70
C ARG A 304 22.24 -12.86 1.40
N ARG A 305 20.93 -12.57 1.43
CA ARG A 305 20.16 -12.08 0.26
C ARG A 305 20.73 -10.76 -0.27
N ASN A 306 21.23 -9.92 0.65
CA ASN A 306 21.89 -8.66 0.29
C ASN A 306 23.16 -8.87 -0.58
N ALA A 307 23.93 -9.93 -0.37
CA ALA A 307 25.13 -10.19 -1.17
C ALA A 307 24.80 -10.64 -2.61
N GLU A 308 23.73 -11.42 -2.80
CA GLU A 308 23.28 -11.90 -4.11
C GLU A 308 22.62 -10.76 -4.90
N ALA A 309 21.79 -9.94 -4.24
CA ALA A 309 21.20 -8.73 -4.81
C ALA A 309 22.26 -7.72 -5.29
N VAL A 310 23.40 -7.65 -4.61
CA VAL A 310 24.55 -6.86 -5.03
C VAL A 310 25.15 -7.38 -6.34
N GLN A 311 25.27 -8.70 -6.54
CA GLN A 311 25.78 -9.26 -7.79
C GLN A 311 24.85 -8.99 -8.96
N VAL A 312 23.54 -9.13 -8.74
CA VAL A 312 22.50 -8.72 -9.71
C VAL A 312 22.69 -7.27 -10.12
N SER A 313 22.85 -6.37 -9.15
CA SER A 313 23.06 -4.95 -9.39
C SER A 313 24.34 -4.65 -10.18
N ARG A 314 25.44 -5.35 -9.88
CA ARG A 314 26.73 -5.22 -10.60
C ARG A 314 26.62 -5.68 -12.05
N LEU A 315 25.90 -6.75 -12.33
CA LEU A 315 25.69 -7.21 -13.70
C LEU A 315 24.92 -6.18 -14.52
N VAL A 316 23.87 -5.58 -13.93
CA VAL A 316 23.11 -4.50 -14.57
C VAL A 316 24.00 -3.29 -14.83
N LEU A 317 24.81 -2.87 -13.86
CA LEU A 317 25.75 -1.75 -14.03
C LEU A 317 26.82 -2.04 -15.09
N ALA A 318 27.37 -3.25 -15.13
CA ALA A 318 28.36 -3.64 -16.13
C ALA A 318 27.81 -3.58 -17.56
N LYS A 319 26.53 -3.95 -17.76
CA LYS A 319 25.90 -3.95 -19.09
C LYS A 319 25.32 -2.59 -19.49
N TYR A 320 24.68 -1.91 -18.55
CA TYR A 320 23.83 -0.74 -18.81
C TYR A 320 24.28 0.54 -18.10
N GLY A 321 25.43 0.56 -17.40
CA GLY A 321 25.87 1.69 -16.58
C GLY A 321 25.99 3.03 -17.31
N THR A 322 26.12 3.01 -18.64
CA THR A 322 26.13 4.21 -19.50
C THR A 322 24.72 4.76 -19.79
N ASP A 323 23.67 4.00 -19.51
CA ASP A 323 22.26 4.39 -19.63
C ASP A 323 21.55 4.25 -18.26
N PRO A 324 21.57 5.32 -17.44
CA PRO A 324 20.92 5.33 -16.13
C PRO A 324 19.41 5.03 -16.17
N LYS A 325 18.75 5.28 -17.31
CA LYS A 325 17.34 4.95 -17.50
C LYS A 325 17.17 3.45 -17.55
N LYS A 326 17.93 2.78 -18.42
CA LYS A 326 17.88 1.33 -18.58
C LYS A 326 18.28 0.61 -17.29
N VAL A 327 19.27 1.12 -16.55
CA VAL A 327 19.60 0.62 -15.20
C VAL A 327 18.38 0.67 -14.28
N SER A 328 17.71 1.82 -14.20
CA SER A 328 16.55 1.99 -13.31
C SER A 328 15.37 1.11 -13.73
N GLU A 329 15.13 0.97 -15.04
CA GLU A 329 14.10 0.10 -15.60
C GLU A 329 14.36 -1.38 -15.30
N VAL A 330 15.57 -1.87 -15.57
CA VAL A 330 15.95 -3.27 -15.35
C VAL A 330 15.94 -3.61 -13.86
N ILE A 331 16.52 -2.76 -13.00
CA ILE A 331 16.49 -2.96 -11.54
C ILE A 331 15.05 -3.02 -11.03
N SER A 332 14.20 -2.10 -11.46
CA SER A 332 12.78 -2.13 -11.07
C SER A 332 12.11 -3.44 -11.50
N SER A 333 12.43 -3.96 -12.70
CA SER A 333 11.91 -5.22 -13.23
C SER A 333 12.34 -6.48 -12.49
N ILE A 334 13.43 -6.43 -11.73
CA ILE A 334 13.96 -7.58 -10.98
C ILE A 334 13.90 -7.36 -9.46
N SER A 335 13.21 -6.30 -9.03
CA SER A 335 12.94 -5.95 -7.63
C SER A 335 11.45 -6.13 -7.32
N SER A 336 11.10 -6.47 -6.09
CA SER A 336 9.69 -6.63 -5.70
C SER A 336 8.94 -5.30 -5.75
N GLU A 337 9.60 -4.18 -5.44
CA GLU A 337 9.03 -2.84 -5.40
C GLU A 337 8.64 -2.29 -6.78
N GLY A 338 9.21 -2.83 -7.86
CA GLY A 338 8.81 -2.46 -9.22
C GLY A 338 7.42 -2.95 -9.62
N TYR A 339 6.86 -3.89 -8.85
CA TYR A 339 5.52 -4.44 -9.03
C TYR A 339 4.47 -3.78 -8.13
N HIS A 340 4.88 -2.89 -7.21
CA HIS A 340 3.93 -2.17 -6.36
C HIS A 340 2.99 -1.30 -7.22
N ASN A 341 1.67 -1.46 -7.00
CA ASN A 341 0.59 -0.80 -7.76
C ASN A 341 0.71 -0.93 -9.29
N ILE A 342 1.35 -2.00 -9.79
CA ILE A 342 1.52 -2.20 -11.23
C ILE A 342 0.16 -2.46 -11.91
N GLN A 343 -0.01 -1.85 -13.08
CA GLN A 343 -1.17 -2.08 -13.94
C GLN A 343 -0.90 -3.22 -14.92
N SER A 344 -1.94 -3.98 -15.26
CA SER A 344 -1.90 -5.10 -16.21
C SER A 344 -1.20 -4.72 -17.53
N LYS A 345 -1.54 -3.55 -18.09
CA LYS A 345 -0.99 -3.00 -19.34
C LYS A 345 0.53 -2.82 -19.36
N ILE A 346 1.15 -2.64 -18.20
CA ILE A 346 2.59 -2.33 -18.05
C ILE A 346 3.34 -3.56 -17.53
N MET A 347 2.64 -4.46 -16.86
CA MET A 347 3.17 -5.71 -16.35
C MET A 347 3.88 -6.52 -17.43
N GLY A 348 3.32 -6.62 -18.63
CA GLY A 348 3.96 -7.31 -19.75
C GLY A 348 5.32 -6.73 -20.13
N LYS A 349 5.41 -5.40 -20.27
CA LYS A 349 6.67 -4.70 -20.54
C LYS A 349 7.70 -4.90 -19.42
N ARG A 350 7.25 -4.82 -18.16
CA ARG A 350 8.09 -5.03 -16.97
C ARG A 350 8.72 -6.43 -16.97
N LEU A 351 7.90 -7.45 -17.23
CA LEU A 351 8.33 -8.85 -17.29
C LEU A 351 9.22 -9.15 -18.51
N ALA A 352 9.02 -8.46 -19.63
CA ALA A 352 9.91 -8.54 -20.79
C ALA A 352 11.31 -7.98 -20.47
N GLN A 353 11.40 -6.89 -19.70
CA GLN A 353 12.70 -6.37 -19.23
C GLN A 353 13.39 -7.32 -18.24
N ALA A 354 12.63 -7.98 -17.37
CA ALA A 354 13.15 -9.05 -16.52
C ALA A 354 13.65 -10.26 -17.34
N THR A 355 12.96 -10.59 -18.44
CA THR A 355 13.37 -11.63 -19.39
C THR A 355 14.73 -11.31 -20.03
N GLU A 356 14.93 -10.06 -20.47
CA GLU A 356 16.23 -9.60 -20.98
C GLU A 356 17.34 -9.73 -19.93
N PHE A 357 17.05 -9.45 -18.66
CA PHE A 357 18.01 -9.65 -17.57
C PHE A 357 18.36 -11.13 -17.36
N LEU A 358 17.37 -12.02 -17.35
CA LEU A 358 17.65 -13.45 -17.17
C LEU A 358 18.50 -14.02 -18.30
N ALA A 359 18.26 -13.60 -19.54
CA ALA A 359 19.09 -13.97 -20.69
C ALA A 359 20.53 -13.46 -20.52
N LEU A 360 20.71 -12.22 -20.05
CA LEU A 360 22.04 -11.68 -19.72
C LEU A 360 22.74 -12.49 -18.60
N ALA A 361 21.99 -12.95 -17.60
CA ALA A 361 22.54 -13.75 -16.51
C ALA A 361 22.99 -15.14 -16.96
N GLU A 362 22.42 -15.71 -18.03
CA GLU A 362 22.83 -17.02 -18.58
C GLU A 362 24.25 -17.03 -19.13
N GLU A 363 24.72 -15.88 -19.60
CA GLU A 363 26.08 -15.70 -20.13
C GLU A 363 27.15 -15.62 -19.01
N ASN A 364 26.76 -15.64 -17.74
CA ASN A 364 27.66 -15.45 -16.60
C ASN A 364 28.02 -16.77 -15.88
N GLU A 365 29.23 -16.86 -15.33
CA GLU A 365 29.66 -18.03 -14.53
C GLU A 365 28.76 -18.27 -13.31
N ASN A 366 28.20 -17.21 -12.72
CA ASN A 366 27.30 -17.27 -11.56
C ASN A 366 25.81 -17.30 -11.94
N LYS A 367 25.46 -17.79 -13.14
CA LYS A 367 24.09 -17.77 -13.68
C LYS A 367 23.01 -18.23 -12.69
N ASP A 368 23.24 -19.34 -11.98
CA ASP A 368 22.22 -19.96 -11.15
C ASP A 368 21.87 -19.05 -9.96
N LEU A 369 22.88 -18.44 -9.34
CA LEU A 369 22.73 -17.49 -8.24
C LEU A 369 22.02 -16.21 -8.69
N LEU A 370 22.45 -15.63 -9.82
CA LEU A 370 21.88 -14.39 -10.35
C LEU A 370 20.41 -14.57 -10.75
N GLN A 371 20.09 -15.67 -11.42
CA GLN A 371 18.73 -15.99 -11.79
C GLN A 371 17.89 -16.30 -10.54
N GLN A 372 18.42 -17.01 -9.55
CA GLN A 372 17.68 -17.32 -8.33
C GLN A 372 17.27 -16.05 -7.57
N GLU A 373 18.19 -15.12 -7.31
CA GLU A 373 17.86 -13.88 -6.58
C GLU A 373 16.85 -13.01 -7.35
N ALA A 374 17.03 -12.86 -8.67
CA ALA A 374 16.08 -12.12 -9.49
C ALA A 374 14.69 -12.77 -9.49
N MET A 375 14.61 -14.10 -9.62
CA MET A 375 13.36 -14.84 -9.60
C MET A 375 12.64 -14.75 -8.25
N LEU A 376 13.38 -14.82 -7.14
CA LEU A 376 12.81 -14.65 -5.79
C LEU A 376 12.22 -13.25 -5.60
N SER A 377 12.93 -12.21 -6.05
CA SER A 377 12.46 -10.83 -5.95
C SER A 377 11.27 -10.54 -6.86
N ILE A 378 11.24 -11.13 -8.06
CA ILE A 378 10.07 -11.08 -8.96
C ILE A 378 8.88 -11.81 -8.32
N GLU A 379 9.07 -13.01 -7.77
CA GLU A 379 8.00 -13.77 -7.11
C GLU A 379 7.38 -13.00 -5.95
N GLU A 380 8.21 -12.39 -5.08
CA GLU A 380 7.75 -11.53 -3.98
C GLU A 380 6.98 -10.30 -4.49
N GLY A 381 7.42 -9.70 -5.61
CA GLY A 381 6.70 -8.59 -6.26
C GLY A 381 5.33 -9.02 -6.79
N LEU A 382 5.29 -10.14 -7.52
CA LEU A 382 4.09 -10.71 -8.11
C LEU A 382 3.07 -11.17 -7.05
N GLU A 383 3.53 -11.71 -5.93
CA GLU A 383 2.67 -12.19 -4.85
C GLU A 383 1.74 -11.10 -4.31
N ASN A 384 2.22 -9.85 -4.28
CA ASN A 384 1.52 -8.67 -3.75
C ASN A 384 0.60 -7.99 -4.77
N ILE A 385 0.53 -8.47 -6.02
CA ILE A 385 -0.35 -7.91 -7.05
C ILE A 385 -1.80 -8.41 -6.79
N PRO A 386 -2.82 -7.52 -6.88
CA PRO A 386 -4.22 -7.93 -6.77
C PRO A 386 -4.64 -8.97 -7.82
N ASP A 387 -5.51 -9.90 -7.44
CA ASP A 387 -6.00 -10.99 -8.29
C ASP A 387 -6.70 -10.44 -9.57
N GLU A 388 -7.29 -9.24 -9.51
CA GLU A 388 -7.93 -8.56 -10.65
C GLU A 388 -6.96 -8.23 -11.78
N VAL A 389 -5.72 -7.84 -11.45
CA VAL A 389 -4.69 -7.53 -12.45
C VAL A 389 -4.32 -8.79 -13.22
N TYR A 390 -4.28 -9.95 -12.55
CA TYR A 390 -4.08 -11.24 -13.21
C TYR A 390 -5.26 -11.61 -14.08
N ASN A 391 -6.49 -11.30 -13.68
CA ASN A 391 -7.69 -11.63 -14.46
C ASN A 391 -7.69 -10.98 -15.85
N GLU A 392 -7.09 -9.80 -15.98
CA GLU A 392 -6.94 -9.07 -17.24
C GLU A 392 -5.82 -9.61 -18.17
N LEU A 393 -4.98 -10.53 -17.69
CA LEU A 393 -3.93 -11.16 -18.49
C LEU A 393 -4.47 -12.36 -19.29
N ASN A 394 -4.11 -12.42 -20.57
CA ASN A 394 -4.34 -13.57 -21.43
C ASN A 394 -3.03 -14.31 -21.66
N ILE A 395 -3.04 -15.62 -21.46
CA ILE A 395 -1.87 -16.51 -21.62
C ILE A 395 -2.16 -17.44 -22.80
N GLU A 396 -1.34 -17.38 -23.85
CA GLU A 396 -1.44 -18.22 -25.05
C GLU A 396 -0.05 -18.73 -25.42
N GLY A 397 0.18 -20.04 -25.40
CA GLY A 397 1.52 -20.60 -25.59
C GLY A 397 2.49 -20.08 -24.53
N ASP A 398 3.68 -19.63 -24.95
CA ASP A 398 4.69 -18.99 -24.08
C ASP A 398 4.60 -17.45 -24.09
N GLU A 399 3.48 -16.90 -24.57
CA GLU A 399 3.24 -15.46 -24.63
C GLU A 399 2.18 -15.04 -23.60
N ILE A 400 2.44 -13.89 -22.99
CA ILE A 400 1.41 -13.16 -22.23
C ILE A 400 0.92 -12.00 -23.07
N SER A 401 -0.35 -11.66 -22.91
CA SER A 401 -0.96 -10.55 -23.61
C SER A 401 -1.97 -9.80 -22.77
N THR A 402 -2.09 -8.51 -23.03
CA THR A 402 -3.11 -7.64 -22.42
C THR A 402 -3.89 -6.95 -23.52
N VAL A 403 -5.17 -6.69 -23.25
CA VAL A 403 -6.05 -5.96 -24.17
C VAL A 403 -6.24 -4.54 -23.63
N ASP A 404 -6.01 -3.52 -24.46
CA ASP A 404 -6.26 -2.13 -24.07
C ASP A 404 -7.76 -1.78 -24.14
N SER A 405 -8.13 -0.57 -23.67
CA SER A 405 -9.53 -0.09 -23.68
C SER A 405 -10.11 0.10 -25.09
N LEU A 406 -9.28 -0.01 -26.13
CA LEU A 406 -9.66 0.05 -27.54
C LEU A 406 -9.65 -1.35 -28.19
N GLY A 407 -9.50 -2.42 -27.39
CA GLY A 407 -9.46 -3.80 -27.87
C GLY A 407 -8.14 -4.23 -28.50
N ARG A 408 -7.07 -3.42 -28.41
CA ARG A 408 -5.77 -3.77 -29.01
C ARG A 408 -5.01 -4.72 -28.09
N LYS A 409 -4.64 -5.88 -28.63
CA LYS A 409 -3.83 -6.88 -27.95
C LYS A 409 -2.35 -6.54 -28.11
N THR A 410 -1.61 -6.51 -27.00
CA THR A 410 -0.15 -6.44 -27.00
C THR A 410 0.40 -7.74 -26.44
N ASN A 411 1.34 -8.37 -27.13
CA ASN A 411 1.94 -9.65 -26.74
C ASN A 411 3.38 -9.44 -26.25
N TRP A 412 3.79 -10.24 -25.28
CA TRP A 412 5.16 -10.31 -24.79
C TRP A 412 5.60 -11.77 -24.66
N SER A 413 6.72 -12.10 -25.27
CA SER A 413 7.41 -13.38 -25.06
C SER A 413 8.26 -13.28 -23.80
N LEU A 414 8.14 -14.27 -22.90
CA LEU A 414 8.80 -14.27 -21.60
C LEU A 414 9.80 -15.43 -21.48
N HIS A 415 10.83 -15.22 -20.66
CA HIS A 415 11.69 -16.30 -20.22
C HIS A 415 10.87 -17.40 -19.52
N GLN A 416 11.14 -18.68 -19.80
CA GLN A 416 10.35 -19.82 -19.31
C GLN A 416 10.13 -19.80 -17.78
N LYS A 417 11.15 -19.41 -17.00
CA LYS A 417 11.03 -19.26 -15.54
C LYS A 417 10.02 -18.17 -15.12
N ILE A 418 10.04 -17.02 -15.78
CA ILE A 418 9.11 -15.91 -15.51
C ILE A 418 7.70 -16.29 -15.98
N PHE A 419 7.59 -16.87 -17.17
CA PHE A 419 6.34 -17.39 -17.70
C PHE A 419 5.69 -18.38 -16.72
N GLY A 420 6.48 -19.30 -16.15
CA GLY A 420 6.01 -20.25 -15.14
C GLY A 420 5.47 -19.57 -13.87
N LEU A 421 6.11 -18.48 -13.39
CA LEU A 421 5.60 -17.70 -12.26
C LEU A 421 4.29 -16.99 -12.61
N VAL A 422 4.22 -16.30 -13.73
CA VAL A 422 3.02 -15.55 -14.13
C VAL A 422 1.85 -16.50 -14.35
N SER A 423 2.11 -17.64 -15.01
CA SER A 423 1.13 -18.71 -15.18
C SER A 423 0.66 -19.25 -13.83
N TYR A 424 1.58 -19.49 -12.89
CA TYR A 424 1.24 -19.91 -11.54
C TYR A 424 0.34 -18.89 -10.83
N PHE A 425 0.66 -17.59 -10.85
CA PHE A 425 -0.15 -16.57 -10.17
C PHE A 425 -1.51 -16.35 -10.87
N LYS A 426 -1.57 -16.46 -12.20
CA LYS A 426 -2.84 -16.48 -12.93
C LYS A 426 -3.70 -17.67 -12.53
N GLN A 427 -3.13 -18.88 -12.50
CA GLN A 427 -3.83 -20.07 -12.04
C GLN A 427 -4.23 -19.96 -10.57
N ARG A 428 -3.38 -19.37 -9.71
CA ARG A 428 -3.72 -19.06 -8.32
C ARG A 428 -4.96 -18.19 -8.21
N SER A 429 -5.07 -17.14 -9.02
CA SER A 429 -6.28 -16.30 -9.07
C SER A 429 -7.52 -17.13 -9.44
N LEU A 430 -7.43 -17.95 -10.48
CA LEU A 430 -8.54 -18.81 -10.94
C LEU A 430 -8.90 -19.89 -9.90
N THR A 431 -7.93 -20.54 -9.29
CA THR A 431 -8.16 -21.54 -8.25
C THR A 431 -8.78 -20.89 -7.01
N LYS A 432 -8.38 -19.66 -6.62
CA LYS A 432 -9.07 -18.91 -5.56
C LYS A 432 -10.54 -18.66 -5.90
N GLN A 433 -10.88 -18.38 -7.16
CA GLN A 433 -12.27 -18.27 -7.61
C GLN A 433 -13.01 -19.61 -7.52
N LYS A 434 -12.40 -20.73 -7.93
CA LYS A 434 -12.99 -22.07 -7.71
C LYS A 434 -13.21 -22.38 -6.23
N VAL A 435 -12.26 -22.03 -5.36
CA VAL A 435 -12.38 -22.17 -3.90
C VAL A 435 -13.52 -21.33 -3.35
N HIS A 436 -13.68 -20.10 -3.85
CA HIS A 436 -14.81 -19.24 -3.50
C HIS A 436 -16.15 -19.91 -3.85
N ASP A 437 -16.22 -20.60 -4.98
CA ASP A 437 -17.44 -21.26 -5.48
C ASP A 437 -17.55 -22.74 -5.08
N ILE A 438 -16.76 -23.22 -4.11
CA ILE A 438 -16.70 -24.64 -3.71
C ILE A 438 -18.04 -25.21 -3.20
N ASN A 439 -18.97 -24.35 -2.79
CA ASN A 439 -20.32 -24.76 -2.39
C ASN A 439 -21.20 -25.15 -3.59
N ASN A 440 -20.81 -24.77 -4.81
CA ASN A 440 -21.44 -25.20 -6.04
C ASN A 440 -20.84 -26.55 -6.49
N ARG A 441 -21.68 -27.60 -6.50
CA ARG A 441 -21.27 -28.95 -6.93
C ARG A 441 -20.77 -29.02 -8.38
N ALA A 442 -21.09 -28.03 -9.22
CA ALA A 442 -20.56 -27.94 -10.58
C ALA A 442 -19.06 -27.61 -10.61
N VAL A 443 -18.51 -27.03 -9.54
CA VAL A 443 -17.08 -26.72 -9.45
C VAL A 443 -16.28 -27.99 -9.23
N GLN A 444 -15.43 -28.29 -10.20
CA GLN A 444 -14.49 -29.40 -10.14
C GLN A 444 -13.07 -28.84 -10.00
N PHE A 445 -12.29 -29.50 -9.16
CA PHE A 445 -10.87 -29.22 -8.98
C PHE A 445 -10.09 -30.27 -9.75
N ASP A 446 -9.16 -29.83 -10.58
CA ASP A 446 -8.26 -30.69 -11.34
C ASP A 446 -6.87 -30.76 -10.69
N ALA A 447 -5.98 -31.57 -11.27
CA ALA A 447 -4.62 -31.74 -10.77
C ALA A 447 -3.82 -30.42 -10.73
N VAL A 448 -4.12 -29.47 -11.63
CA VAL A 448 -3.45 -28.16 -11.66
C VAL A 448 -3.91 -27.34 -10.46
N ASP A 449 -5.21 -27.32 -10.17
CA ASP A 449 -5.75 -26.63 -8.98
C ASP A 449 -5.12 -27.16 -7.68
N TYR A 450 -5.05 -28.48 -7.51
CA TYR A 450 -4.43 -29.06 -6.32
C TYR A 450 -2.95 -28.72 -6.22
N SER A 451 -2.22 -28.72 -7.34
CA SER A 451 -0.81 -28.29 -7.36
C SER A 451 -0.63 -26.82 -6.98
N VAL A 452 -1.57 -25.95 -7.37
CA VAL A 452 -1.57 -24.53 -7.05
C VAL A 452 -1.84 -24.31 -5.56
N ILE A 453 -2.85 -25.00 -5.01
CA ILE A 453 -3.17 -24.96 -3.57
C ILE A 453 -1.99 -25.50 -2.77
N ALA A 454 -1.40 -26.62 -3.20
CA ALA A 454 -0.24 -27.23 -2.60
C ALA A 454 0.94 -26.26 -2.53
N ARG A 455 1.30 -25.64 -3.66
CA ARG A 455 2.39 -24.64 -3.70
C ARG A 455 2.08 -23.40 -2.87
N ASN A 456 0.88 -22.81 -3.01
CA ASN A 456 0.51 -21.58 -2.30
C ASN A 456 0.50 -21.77 -0.78
N SER A 457 0.06 -22.96 -0.36
CA SER A 457 -0.04 -23.34 1.05
C SER A 457 1.22 -24.06 1.53
N ASN A 458 2.23 -24.29 0.68
CA ASN A 458 3.42 -25.08 0.99
C ASN A 458 3.10 -26.46 1.61
N ILE A 459 2.13 -27.19 1.06
CA ILE A 459 1.69 -28.56 1.44
C ILE A 459 1.88 -29.52 0.26
N THR A 460 1.71 -30.83 0.48
CA THR A 460 1.73 -31.79 -0.64
C THR A 460 0.44 -31.72 -1.46
N ILE A 461 0.46 -32.30 -2.67
CA ILE A 461 -0.74 -32.34 -3.54
C ILE A 461 -1.84 -33.18 -2.88
N GLU A 462 -1.48 -34.30 -2.26
CA GLU A 462 -2.39 -35.17 -1.52
C GLU A 462 -3.00 -34.45 -0.30
N GLU A 463 -2.21 -33.62 0.38
CA GLU A 463 -2.68 -32.77 1.46
C GLU A 463 -3.66 -31.69 0.96
N ALA A 464 -3.41 -31.11 -0.22
CA ALA A 464 -4.32 -30.15 -0.85
C ALA A 464 -5.65 -30.81 -1.26
N GLU A 465 -5.61 -32.02 -1.83
CA GLU A 465 -6.80 -32.82 -2.15
C GLU A 465 -7.62 -33.09 -0.89
N HIS A 466 -6.97 -33.61 0.15
CA HIS A 466 -7.61 -33.87 1.44
C HIS A 466 -8.21 -32.60 2.06
N LEU A 467 -7.51 -31.47 2.00
CA LEU A 467 -8.03 -30.19 2.50
C LEU A 467 -9.28 -29.73 1.75
N VAL A 468 -9.31 -29.86 0.43
CA VAL A 468 -10.49 -29.54 -0.41
C VAL A 468 -11.64 -30.49 -0.10
N GLU A 469 -11.38 -31.78 0.11
CA GLU A 469 -12.40 -32.75 0.53
C GLU A 469 -12.99 -32.42 1.90
N LEU A 470 -12.16 -32.12 2.90
CA LEU A 470 -12.61 -31.70 4.23
C LEU A 470 -13.51 -30.46 4.16
N LEU A 471 -13.22 -29.53 3.25
CA LEU A 471 -14.10 -28.38 3.01
C LEU A 471 -15.41 -28.78 2.34
N LYS A 472 -15.38 -29.62 1.32
CA LYS A 472 -16.61 -30.11 0.64
C LYS A 472 -17.56 -30.79 1.62
N GLU A 473 -17.05 -31.53 2.60
CA GLU A 473 -17.85 -32.15 3.67
C GLU A 473 -18.54 -31.14 4.61
N CYS A 474 -18.04 -29.91 4.65
CA CYS A 474 -18.65 -28.83 5.41
C CYS A 474 -19.90 -28.24 4.73
N PHE A 475 -20.33 -28.76 3.58
CA PHE A 475 -21.51 -28.29 2.86
C PHE A 475 -22.59 -29.37 2.72
N SER A 476 -23.84 -28.92 2.69
CA SER A 476 -24.98 -29.76 2.33
C SER A 476 -25.06 -30.00 0.83
N GLU A 477 -25.95 -30.90 0.43
CA GLU A 477 -26.26 -31.12 -0.99
C GLU A 477 -26.80 -29.88 -1.70
N SER A 478 -27.43 -28.99 -0.93
CA SER A 478 -27.94 -27.69 -1.37
C SER A 478 -26.92 -26.55 -1.29
N GLY A 479 -25.64 -26.84 -1.03
CA GLY A 479 -24.57 -25.85 -0.93
C GLY A 479 -24.60 -24.99 0.34
N ARG A 480 -25.33 -25.41 1.38
CA ARG A 480 -25.45 -24.69 2.67
C ARG A 480 -24.35 -25.13 3.64
N TYR A 481 -23.79 -24.19 4.37
CA TYR A 481 -22.72 -24.47 5.34
C TYR A 481 -23.22 -25.29 6.54
N ARG A 482 -22.45 -26.32 6.93
CA ARG A 482 -22.71 -27.22 8.05
C ARG A 482 -21.65 -27.03 9.14
N ARG A 483 -22.02 -26.25 10.15
CA ARG A 483 -21.16 -25.97 11.31
C ARG A 483 -20.66 -27.23 12.03
N SER A 484 -21.53 -28.20 12.27
CA SER A 484 -21.16 -29.44 12.98
C SER A 484 -20.09 -30.26 12.25
N SER A 485 -20.16 -30.32 10.92
CA SER A 485 -19.13 -30.96 10.10
C SER A 485 -17.78 -30.23 10.24
N PHE A 486 -17.79 -28.90 10.14
CA PHE A 486 -16.57 -28.12 10.26
C PHE A 486 -15.92 -28.25 11.64
N GLU A 487 -16.70 -28.10 12.71
CA GLU A 487 -16.18 -28.20 14.09
C GLU A 487 -15.59 -29.57 14.38
N LYS A 488 -16.18 -30.65 13.84
CA LYS A 488 -15.64 -32.01 13.92
C LYS A 488 -14.29 -32.13 13.19
N ASN A 489 -14.13 -31.42 12.09
CA ASN A 489 -12.92 -31.46 11.25
C ASN A 489 -11.82 -30.48 11.70
N ILE A 490 -12.05 -29.65 12.73
CA ILE A 490 -11.02 -28.72 13.28
C ILE A 490 -9.69 -29.39 13.60
N PRO A 491 -9.63 -30.56 14.27
CA PRO A 491 -8.36 -31.22 14.55
C PRO A 491 -7.57 -31.58 13.29
N GLU A 492 -8.26 -31.91 12.20
CA GLU A 492 -7.65 -32.18 10.90
C GLU A 492 -7.17 -30.88 10.24
N PHE A 493 -7.98 -29.82 10.26
CA PHE A 493 -7.56 -28.51 9.75
C PHE A 493 -6.31 -27.97 10.46
N LEU A 494 -6.20 -28.15 11.78
CA LEU A 494 -5.07 -27.68 12.57
C LEU A 494 -3.73 -28.34 12.20
N LYS A 495 -3.74 -29.52 11.53
CA LYS A 495 -2.50 -30.14 11.01
C LYS A 495 -1.82 -29.26 9.96
N TYR A 496 -2.58 -28.40 9.29
CA TYR A 496 -2.10 -27.48 8.25
C TYR A 496 -1.77 -26.07 8.79
N GLU A 497 -1.93 -25.83 10.10
CA GLU A 497 -1.55 -24.61 10.82
C GLU A 497 -1.91 -23.28 10.11
N ASP A 498 -0.92 -22.46 9.77
CA ASP A 498 -1.07 -21.10 9.23
C ASP A 498 -1.80 -21.09 7.88
N LYS A 499 -1.65 -22.20 7.15
CA LYS A 499 -1.97 -22.33 5.73
C LYS A 499 -3.46 -22.54 5.51
N VAL A 500 -4.11 -23.21 6.47
CA VAL A 500 -5.56 -23.41 6.43
C VAL A 500 -6.32 -22.12 6.71
N PHE A 501 -5.78 -21.21 7.53
CA PHE A 501 -6.49 -20.00 7.88
C PHE A 501 -6.68 -19.08 6.66
N GLU A 502 -5.63 -18.85 5.87
CA GLU A 502 -5.74 -18.05 4.66
C GLU A 502 -6.78 -18.63 3.70
N PHE A 503 -6.69 -19.93 3.46
CA PHE A 503 -7.59 -20.68 2.58
C PHE A 503 -9.06 -20.56 3.02
N LEU A 504 -9.33 -20.74 4.31
CA LEU A 504 -10.66 -20.59 4.91
C LEU A 504 -11.16 -19.14 4.94
N TRP A 505 -10.25 -18.18 5.11
CA TRP A 505 -10.58 -16.76 5.16
C TRP A 505 -11.12 -16.28 3.80
N TYR A 506 -10.52 -16.70 2.69
CA TYR A 506 -11.07 -16.43 1.35
C TYR A 506 -12.47 -17.01 1.17
N TYR A 507 -12.72 -18.22 1.68
CA TYR A 507 -14.05 -18.83 1.62
C TYR A 507 -15.11 -18.03 2.39
N MET A 508 -14.78 -17.55 3.61
CA MET A 508 -15.72 -16.78 4.43
C MET A 508 -16.24 -15.52 3.71
N LYS A 509 -15.41 -14.91 2.85
CA LYS A 509 -15.77 -13.70 2.11
C LYS A 509 -16.87 -13.94 1.08
N GLY A 510 -16.93 -15.15 0.52
CA GLY A 510 -17.84 -15.50 -0.57
C GLY A 510 -19.23 -15.99 -0.15
N LEU A 511 -19.44 -16.22 1.15
CA LEU A 511 -20.73 -16.71 1.65
C LEU A 511 -21.85 -15.68 1.45
N ARG A 512 -22.72 -15.93 0.46
CA ARG A 512 -23.86 -15.04 0.09
C ARG A 512 -24.98 -15.03 1.13
N ILE A 513 -25.18 -16.12 1.88
CA ILE A 513 -26.27 -16.26 2.86
C ILE A 513 -25.82 -15.83 4.27
N LYS A 514 -26.64 -15.01 4.95
CA LYS A 514 -26.32 -14.45 6.28
C LYS A 514 -26.15 -15.53 7.34
N GLU A 515 -27.05 -16.50 7.38
CA GLU A 515 -27.05 -17.59 8.37
C GLU A 515 -25.77 -18.42 8.25
N ASP A 516 -25.33 -18.67 7.01
CA ASP A 516 -24.13 -19.43 6.72
C ASP A 516 -22.88 -18.63 7.10
N ARG A 517 -22.85 -17.31 6.82
CA ARG A 517 -21.78 -16.40 7.29
C ARG A 517 -21.62 -16.42 8.81
N ILE A 518 -22.72 -16.33 9.55
CA ILE A 518 -22.71 -16.34 11.02
C ILE A 518 -22.28 -17.70 11.55
N SER A 519 -22.80 -18.78 10.97
CA SER A 519 -22.44 -20.13 11.35
C SER A 519 -20.95 -20.38 11.13
N PHE A 520 -20.41 -19.98 9.98
CA PHE A 520 -18.99 -20.09 9.66
C PHE A 520 -18.12 -19.23 10.59
N LEU A 521 -18.50 -17.97 10.83
CA LEU A 521 -17.81 -17.09 11.78
C LEU A 521 -17.66 -17.75 13.15
N ASN A 522 -18.72 -18.40 13.66
CA ASN A 522 -18.66 -19.04 14.98
C ASN A 522 -17.80 -20.31 14.98
N SER A 523 -17.76 -21.07 13.89
CA SER A 523 -16.86 -22.23 13.79
C SER A 523 -15.39 -21.82 13.65
N ILE A 524 -15.08 -20.81 12.83
CA ILE A 524 -13.69 -20.40 12.57
C ILE A 524 -13.06 -19.72 13.81
N GLN A 525 -13.86 -19.12 14.71
CA GLN A 525 -13.36 -18.65 16.01
C GLN A 525 -12.70 -19.77 16.83
N ILE A 526 -13.28 -20.97 16.80
CA ILE A 526 -12.75 -22.14 17.51
C ILE A 526 -11.40 -22.56 16.90
N LEU A 527 -11.30 -22.55 15.58
CA LEU A 527 -10.04 -22.81 14.87
C LEU A 527 -8.98 -21.76 15.24
N VAL A 528 -9.32 -20.47 15.12
CA VAL A 528 -8.42 -19.33 15.39
C VAL A 528 -7.85 -19.39 16.81
N SER A 529 -8.66 -19.77 17.80
CA SER A 529 -8.21 -19.91 19.19
C SER A 529 -7.18 -21.02 19.43
N GLN A 530 -6.99 -21.92 18.46
CA GLN A 530 -6.09 -23.08 18.54
C GLN A 530 -4.92 -23.00 17.56
N LEU A 531 -4.80 -21.91 16.78
CA LEU A 531 -3.68 -21.70 15.88
C LEU A 531 -2.38 -21.50 16.67
N LYS A 532 -1.29 -22.09 16.19
CA LYS A 532 0.05 -21.89 16.79
C LYS A 532 0.67 -20.53 16.45
N THR A 533 0.21 -19.90 15.37
CA THR A 533 0.80 -18.71 14.72
C THR A 533 -0.24 -17.60 14.46
N PRO A 534 -0.86 -17.07 15.51
CA PRO A 534 -1.93 -16.08 15.40
C PRO A 534 -1.53 -14.79 14.64
N GLU A 535 -0.24 -14.45 14.60
CA GLU A 535 0.31 -13.28 13.88
C GLU A 535 0.02 -13.29 12.37
N LYS A 536 0.15 -14.44 11.72
CA LYS A 536 -0.07 -14.54 10.27
C LYS A 536 -1.54 -14.42 9.94
N ALA A 537 -2.40 -15.09 10.71
CA ALA A 537 -3.84 -14.95 10.59
C ALA A 537 -4.28 -13.50 10.77
N LEU A 538 -3.76 -12.80 11.79
CA LEU A 538 -4.03 -11.38 12.00
C LEU A 538 -3.58 -10.53 10.80
N THR A 539 -2.38 -10.79 10.28
CA THR A 539 -1.85 -10.05 9.11
C THR A 539 -2.73 -10.26 7.87
N ILE A 540 -3.14 -11.50 7.59
CA ILE A 540 -4.05 -11.84 6.47
C ILE A 540 -5.38 -11.08 6.60
N ILE A 541 -5.98 -11.07 7.80
CA ILE A 541 -7.23 -10.36 8.05
C ILE A 541 -7.06 -8.85 7.81
N LEU A 542 -6.01 -8.24 8.37
CA LEU A 542 -5.80 -6.79 8.27
C LEU A 542 -5.51 -6.35 6.84
N THR A 543 -4.68 -7.10 6.11
CA THR A 543 -4.39 -6.84 4.69
C THR A 543 -5.67 -6.87 3.85
N ASP A 544 -6.57 -7.82 4.12
CA ASP A 544 -7.84 -7.91 3.40
C ASP A 544 -8.83 -6.79 3.78
N ILE A 545 -9.03 -6.53 5.07
CA ILE A 545 -9.95 -5.49 5.55
C ILE A 545 -9.58 -4.12 4.98
N PHE A 546 -8.28 -3.79 5.00
CA PHE A 546 -7.76 -2.49 4.58
C PHE A 546 -7.37 -2.44 3.09
N ASN A 547 -7.79 -3.42 2.30
CA ASN A 547 -7.63 -3.38 0.86
C ASN A 547 -8.39 -2.15 0.27
N PRO A 548 -7.70 -1.25 -0.46
CA PRO A 548 -8.26 0.00 -0.94
C PRO A 548 -9.31 -0.16 -2.05
N ALA A 549 -9.47 -1.34 -2.65
CA ALA A 549 -10.46 -1.54 -3.71
C ALA A 549 -11.91 -1.50 -3.20
N PHE A 550 -12.16 -1.75 -1.90
CA PHE A 550 -13.52 -1.94 -1.39
C PHE A 550 -13.86 -1.01 -0.22
N PRO A 551 -14.91 -0.16 -0.32
CA PRO A 551 -15.30 0.78 0.74
C PRO A 551 -15.82 0.07 2.00
N GLY A 552 -16.37 -1.14 1.86
CA GLY A 552 -16.80 -2.01 2.95
C GLY A 552 -17.40 -3.32 2.42
N ARG A 553 -17.00 -4.46 2.97
CA ARG A 553 -17.54 -5.80 2.65
C ARG A 553 -18.25 -6.40 3.87
N PHE A 554 -19.18 -7.32 3.63
CA PHE A 554 -19.80 -8.07 4.73
C PHE A 554 -18.76 -8.86 5.55
N SER A 555 -17.68 -9.31 4.90
CA SER A 555 -16.55 -9.99 5.52
C SER A 555 -15.77 -9.10 6.48
N ASP A 556 -15.72 -7.78 6.28
CA ASP A 556 -14.90 -6.87 7.09
C ASP A 556 -15.32 -6.91 8.56
N ARG A 557 -16.63 -6.98 8.83
CA ARG A 557 -17.16 -7.06 10.21
C ARG A 557 -16.69 -8.35 10.88
N ASN A 558 -16.83 -9.46 10.17
CA ASN A 558 -16.40 -10.76 10.65
C ASN A 558 -14.87 -10.77 10.87
N GLY A 559 -14.11 -10.11 10.00
CA GLY A 559 -12.67 -9.91 10.14
C GLY A 559 -12.29 -9.16 11.39
N PHE A 560 -12.94 -8.02 11.67
CA PHE A 560 -12.69 -7.30 12.91
C PHE A 560 -13.06 -8.12 14.15
N ILE A 561 -14.13 -8.92 14.11
CA ILE A 561 -14.48 -9.83 15.22
C ILE A 561 -13.34 -10.84 15.46
N LEU A 562 -12.83 -11.49 14.40
CA LEU A 562 -11.71 -12.42 14.52
C LEU A 562 -10.41 -11.73 14.96
N ALA A 563 -10.14 -10.53 14.44
CA ALA A 563 -8.98 -9.73 14.83
C ALA A 563 -9.06 -9.34 16.33
N ASN A 564 -10.23 -8.93 16.81
CA ASN A 564 -10.47 -8.64 18.23
C ASN A 564 -10.21 -9.86 19.13
N ILE A 565 -10.56 -11.07 18.67
CA ILE A 565 -10.28 -12.33 19.38
C ILE A 565 -8.78 -12.63 19.41
N LEU A 566 -8.09 -12.46 18.28
CA LEU A 566 -6.64 -12.65 18.15
C LEU A 566 -5.83 -11.69 19.04
N LEU A 567 -6.33 -10.49 19.29
CA LEU A 567 -5.68 -9.52 20.19
C LEU A 567 -5.74 -9.91 21.68
N ARG A 568 -6.47 -10.97 22.05
CA ARG A 568 -6.70 -11.34 23.45
C ARG A 568 -6.04 -12.67 23.80
N THR A 569 -5.52 -12.77 25.03
CA THR A 569 -4.93 -14.00 25.57
C THR A 569 -5.99 -14.98 26.08
N TYR A 570 -7.18 -14.49 26.42
CA TYR A 570 -8.29 -15.30 26.89
C TYR A 570 -9.62 -14.79 26.31
N ASN A 571 -10.40 -15.70 25.73
CA ASN A 571 -11.67 -15.42 25.09
C ASN A 571 -12.73 -16.40 25.60
N GLN A 572 -13.61 -15.96 26.49
CA GLN A 572 -14.77 -16.75 26.94
C GLN A 572 -15.79 -16.93 25.81
N GLU A 573 -15.74 -16.03 24.83
CA GLU A 573 -16.67 -15.90 23.73
C GLU A 573 -16.43 -16.92 22.61
N VAL A 574 -15.25 -17.58 22.56
CA VAL A 574 -14.88 -18.53 21.49
C VAL A 574 -15.86 -19.70 21.36
N LYS A 575 -16.55 -20.07 22.46
CA LYS A 575 -17.57 -21.13 22.46
C LYS A 575 -19.00 -20.59 22.40
N SER A 576 -19.16 -19.28 22.38
CA SER A 576 -20.45 -18.61 22.35
C SER A 576 -20.79 -18.19 20.92
N ASN A 577 -22.08 -18.25 20.56
CA ASN A 577 -22.52 -17.74 19.28
C ASN A 577 -22.54 -16.23 19.33
N ILE A 578 -21.56 -15.60 18.68
CA ILE A 578 -21.47 -14.15 18.59
C ILE A 578 -21.70 -13.67 17.17
N GLU A 579 -22.41 -12.55 17.06
CA GLU A 579 -22.54 -11.77 15.82
C GLU A 579 -21.80 -10.42 15.91
N LEU A 580 -21.35 -10.05 17.12
CA LEU A 580 -20.64 -8.83 17.48
C LEU A 580 -19.71 -9.13 18.66
N THR A 581 -18.55 -8.47 18.72
CA THR A 581 -17.64 -8.61 19.88
C THR A 581 -18.30 -8.02 21.13
N PRO A 582 -18.36 -8.70 22.28
CA PRO A 582 -18.95 -8.13 23.50
C PRO A 582 -18.26 -6.84 23.93
N GLU A 583 -19.02 -5.91 24.49
CA GLU A 583 -18.51 -4.60 24.91
C GLU A 583 -17.56 -4.72 26.12
N GLU A 584 -17.74 -5.79 26.90
CA GLU A 584 -16.98 -6.13 28.09
C GLU A 584 -15.49 -6.35 27.80
N VAL A 585 -15.15 -6.64 26.55
CA VAL A 585 -13.76 -6.74 26.07
C VAL A 585 -12.98 -5.44 26.33
N LEU A 586 -13.65 -4.28 26.33
CA LEU A 586 -13.02 -2.99 26.62
C LEU A 586 -12.65 -2.80 28.10
N TYR A 587 -13.11 -3.66 29.03
CA TYR A 587 -12.72 -3.60 30.45
C TYR A 587 -11.47 -4.41 30.77
N VAL A 588 -11.05 -5.29 29.87
CA VAL A 588 -9.95 -6.22 30.14
C VAL A 588 -8.62 -5.57 29.78
N TRP A 589 -7.83 -5.19 30.79
CA TRP A 589 -6.51 -4.57 30.61
C TRP A 589 -5.36 -5.59 30.56
N ALA A 590 -5.40 -6.60 31.43
CA ALA A 590 -4.35 -7.61 31.56
C ALA A 590 -4.46 -8.78 30.56
N GLY A 591 -5.54 -8.82 29.76
CA GLY A 591 -5.87 -9.94 28.87
C GLY A 591 -5.56 -9.70 27.38
N LEU A 592 -4.75 -8.68 27.06
CA LEU A 592 -4.31 -8.43 25.68
C LEU A 592 -3.01 -9.17 25.35
N ASN A 593 -2.96 -9.78 24.17
CA ASN A 593 -1.75 -10.36 23.62
C ASN A 593 -0.87 -9.23 23.07
N LYS A 594 0.20 -8.91 23.81
CA LYS A 594 1.12 -7.80 23.48
C LYS A 594 1.81 -7.97 22.13
N GLU A 595 2.09 -9.21 21.72
CA GLU A 595 2.73 -9.50 20.43
C GLU A 595 1.77 -9.19 19.28
N MET A 596 0.51 -9.62 19.39
CA MET A 596 -0.52 -9.33 18.38
C MET A 596 -0.85 -7.84 18.30
N VAL A 597 -0.90 -7.15 19.45
CA VAL A 597 -1.06 -5.68 19.48
C VAL A 597 0.09 -5.00 18.74
N LYS A 598 1.34 -5.45 18.96
CA LYS A 598 2.51 -4.91 18.26
C LYS A 598 2.43 -5.14 16.75
N VAL A 599 2.03 -6.34 16.31
CA VAL A 599 1.82 -6.66 14.89
C VAL A 599 0.78 -5.72 14.27
N ALA A 600 -0.37 -5.53 14.92
CA ALA A 600 -1.42 -4.63 14.44
C ALA A 600 -0.98 -3.16 14.40
N GLN A 601 -0.25 -2.69 15.41
CA GLN A 601 0.30 -1.32 15.44
C GLN A 601 1.31 -1.09 14.30
N GLN A 602 2.19 -2.06 14.04
CA GLN A 602 3.13 -2.01 12.92
C GLN A 602 2.40 -1.98 11.58
N PHE A 603 1.32 -2.76 11.43
CA PHE A 603 0.46 -2.70 10.25
C PHE A 603 -0.16 -1.31 10.08
N PHE A 604 -0.76 -0.73 11.13
CA PHE A 604 -1.37 0.61 11.08
C PHE A 604 -0.37 1.71 10.75
N HIS A 605 0.87 1.58 11.22
CA HIS A 605 1.93 2.53 10.92
C HIS A 605 2.34 2.47 9.43
N ARG A 606 2.59 1.25 8.91
CA ARG A 606 2.97 1.04 7.50
C ARG A 606 1.84 1.38 6.52
N ASN A 607 0.60 1.04 6.88
CA ASN A 607 -0.58 1.16 6.01
C ASN A 607 -1.50 2.33 6.38
N ARG A 608 -0.95 3.38 7.02
CA ARG A 608 -1.73 4.51 7.57
C ARG A 608 -2.71 5.12 6.56
N GLU A 609 -2.32 5.25 5.30
CA GLU A 609 -3.19 5.78 4.25
C GLU A 609 -4.40 4.91 3.97
N GLN A 610 -4.16 3.61 3.77
CA GLN A 610 -5.21 2.64 3.49
C GLN A 610 -6.21 2.58 4.66
N VAL A 611 -5.70 2.58 5.89
CA VAL A 611 -6.51 2.62 7.12
C VAL A 611 -7.44 3.85 7.14
N LEU A 612 -6.88 5.05 6.98
CA LEU A 612 -7.67 6.29 7.02
C LEU A 612 -8.66 6.37 5.86
N GLN A 613 -8.27 5.96 4.66
CA GLN A 613 -9.15 5.93 3.50
C GLN A 613 -10.31 4.96 3.69
N LYS A 614 -10.08 3.78 4.28
CA LYS A 614 -11.13 2.81 4.59
C LYS A 614 -12.16 3.40 5.54
N VAL A 615 -11.71 3.96 6.67
CA VAL A 615 -12.61 4.60 7.66
C VAL A 615 -13.40 5.75 7.03
N LYS A 616 -12.76 6.56 6.17
CA LYS A 616 -13.40 7.65 5.43
C LYS A 616 -14.51 7.14 4.52
N ARG A 617 -14.23 6.16 3.66
CA ARG A 617 -15.22 5.61 2.71
C ARG A 617 -16.40 4.97 3.43
N MET A 618 -16.14 4.22 4.51
CA MET A 618 -17.21 3.67 5.35
C MET A 618 -18.09 4.77 5.95
N THR A 619 -17.49 5.84 6.45
CA THR A 619 -18.22 6.98 7.03
C THR A 619 -19.05 7.71 5.99
N GLN A 620 -18.51 7.93 4.79
CA GLN A 620 -19.25 8.53 3.67
C GLN A 620 -20.47 7.70 3.29
N LEU A 621 -20.29 6.38 3.12
CA LEU A 621 -21.39 5.47 2.78
C LEU A 621 -22.46 5.45 3.89
N MET A 622 -22.03 5.44 5.16
CA MET A 622 -22.95 5.49 6.30
C MET A 622 -23.76 6.79 6.35
N LEU A 623 -23.14 7.95 6.08
CA LEU A 623 -23.86 9.22 6.02
C LEU A 623 -24.80 9.28 4.82
N GLN A 624 -24.41 8.76 3.67
CA GLN A 624 -25.28 8.69 2.49
C GLN A 624 -26.53 7.85 2.76
N LEU A 625 -26.36 6.61 3.24
CA LEU A 625 -27.45 5.69 3.56
C LEU A 625 -28.36 6.19 4.69
N SER A 626 -27.89 7.13 5.53
CA SER A 626 -28.75 7.76 6.54
C SER A 626 -29.86 8.64 5.94
N ILE A 627 -29.65 9.14 4.73
CA ILE A 627 -30.53 10.10 4.02
C ILE A 627 -31.37 9.39 2.94
N GLU A 628 -31.01 8.18 2.54
CA GLU A 628 -31.71 7.47 1.47
C GLU A 628 -33.09 6.95 1.89
N LYS A 629 -34.13 7.34 1.12
CA LYS A 629 -35.53 6.96 1.35
C LYS A 629 -35.89 5.57 0.85
N VAL A 630 -35.23 5.11 -0.21
CA VAL A 630 -35.41 3.79 -0.83
C VAL A 630 -34.08 3.07 -0.74
N HIS A 631 -34.06 1.92 -0.07
CA HIS A 631 -32.87 1.06 -0.06
C HIS A 631 -33.04 0.06 -1.20
N GLN A 632 -32.07 -0.02 -2.11
CA GLN A 632 -32.00 -1.15 -3.04
C GLN A 632 -31.73 -2.43 -2.22
N GLU A 633 -32.42 -3.53 -2.50
CA GLU A 633 -32.33 -4.76 -1.70
C GLU A 633 -30.91 -5.36 -1.68
N GLU A 634 -30.10 -5.06 -2.70
CA GLU A 634 -28.73 -5.54 -2.85
C GLU A 634 -27.68 -4.63 -2.16
N GLN A 635 -28.05 -3.41 -1.75
CA GLN A 635 -27.13 -2.50 -1.10
C GLN A 635 -26.97 -2.79 0.40
N MET A 636 -25.76 -2.58 0.91
CA MET A 636 -25.43 -2.75 2.34
C MET A 636 -26.27 -1.80 3.20
N GLN A 637 -26.98 -2.34 4.21
CA GLN A 637 -27.86 -1.53 5.05
C GLN A 637 -27.08 -0.67 6.05
N LEU A 638 -27.60 0.53 6.37
CA LEU A 638 -27.02 1.44 7.37
C LEU A 638 -26.72 0.76 8.71
N ARG A 639 -27.63 -0.09 9.17
CA ARG A 639 -27.47 -0.84 10.42
C ARG A 639 -26.23 -1.72 10.42
N PHE A 640 -25.90 -2.34 9.28
CA PHE A 640 -24.69 -3.14 9.15
C PHE A 640 -23.44 -2.27 9.23
N LEU A 641 -23.41 -1.12 8.57
CA LEU A 641 -22.27 -0.19 8.65
C LEU A 641 -22.02 0.34 10.07
N LEU A 642 -23.09 0.62 10.83
CA LEU A 642 -22.96 1.01 12.24
C LEU A 642 -22.33 -0.11 13.08
N TYR A 643 -22.67 -1.38 12.79
CA TYR A 643 -22.02 -2.52 13.42
C TYR A 643 -20.58 -2.72 12.97
N LEU A 644 -20.28 -2.51 11.69
CA LEU A 644 -18.90 -2.54 11.20
C LEU A 644 -18.05 -1.45 11.88
N MET A 645 -18.56 -0.21 11.94
CA MET A 645 -17.88 0.90 12.62
C MET A 645 -17.70 0.63 14.12
N ARG A 646 -18.67 -0.03 14.77
CA ARG A 646 -18.53 -0.51 16.15
C ARG A 646 -17.32 -1.44 16.30
N GLU A 647 -17.15 -2.41 15.40
CA GLU A 647 -16.02 -3.33 15.46
C GLU A 647 -14.68 -2.64 15.16
N VAL A 648 -14.65 -1.65 14.26
CA VAL A 648 -13.48 -0.78 14.03
C VAL A 648 -13.08 -0.05 15.32
N VAL A 649 -14.05 0.53 16.01
CA VAL A 649 -13.84 1.25 17.28
C VAL A 649 -13.29 0.30 18.35
N MET A 650 -13.87 -0.90 18.48
CA MET A 650 -13.38 -1.92 19.43
C MET A 650 -11.91 -2.25 19.13
N PHE A 651 -11.60 -2.57 17.87
CA PHE A 651 -10.25 -2.93 17.45
C PHE A 651 -9.25 -1.80 17.74
N CYS A 652 -9.55 -0.58 17.31
CA CYS A 652 -8.72 0.60 17.55
C CYS A 652 -8.46 0.82 19.05
N SER A 653 -9.48 0.64 19.87
CA SER A 653 -9.39 0.82 21.33
C SER A 653 -8.55 -0.26 22.02
N LEU A 654 -8.46 -1.46 21.45
CA LEU A 654 -7.63 -2.55 21.97
C LEU A 654 -6.16 -2.38 21.57
N ILE A 655 -5.88 -1.97 20.33
CA ILE A 655 -4.50 -1.81 19.86
C ILE A 655 -3.84 -0.51 20.33
N GLY A 656 -4.61 0.56 20.56
CA GLY A 656 -4.07 1.87 20.92
C GLY A 656 -3.27 2.56 19.81
N GLY A 657 -2.52 3.61 20.18
CA GLY A 657 -1.72 4.44 19.27
C GLY A 657 -2.46 5.66 18.71
N ASN A 658 -1.72 6.59 18.10
CA ASN A 658 -2.24 7.91 17.71
C ASN A 658 -3.35 7.84 16.64
N ILE A 659 -3.20 6.96 15.63
CA ILE A 659 -4.22 6.75 14.59
C ILE A 659 -5.50 6.23 15.24
N SER A 660 -5.39 5.22 16.10
CA SER A 660 -6.52 4.60 16.79
C SER A 660 -7.23 5.56 17.73
N LEU A 661 -6.47 6.32 18.56
CA LEU A 661 -7.01 7.37 19.42
C LEU A 661 -7.84 8.35 18.61
N SER A 662 -7.26 8.83 17.51
CA SER A 662 -7.87 9.87 16.72
C SER A 662 -9.11 9.38 15.96
N THR A 663 -9.09 8.14 15.45
CA THR A 663 -10.26 7.48 14.85
C THR A 663 -11.39 7.33 15.87
N VAL A 664 -11.12 6.80 17.06
CA VAL A 664 -12.12 6.60 18.12
C VAL A 664 -12.68 7.95 18.59
N LYS A 665 -11.81 8.95 18.78
CA LYS A 665 -12.20 10.31 19.13
C LYS A 665 -13.13 10.92 18.08
N GLY A 666 -12.80 10.79 16.79
CA GLY A 666 -13.63 11.27 15.69
C GLY A 666 -15.02 10.64 15.66
N VAL A 667 -15.12 9.34 15.95
CA VAL A 667 -16.42 8.65 16.10
C VAL A 667 -17.20 9.19 17.30
N VAL A 668 -16.57 9.36 18.47
CA VAL A 668 -17.20 9.96 19.65
C VAL A 668 -17.70 11.36 19.37
N GLN A 669 -16.95 12.15 18.61
CA GLN A 669 -17.32 13.50 18.20
C GLN A 669 -18.56 13.51 17.28
N GLU A 670 -18.57 12.67 16.25
CA GLU A 670 -19.70 12.56 15.31
C GLU A 670 -20.99 12.09 15.99
N PHE A 671 -20.91 11.03 16.80
CA PHE A 671 -22.09 10.43 17.42
C PHE A 671 -22.43 11.03 18.80
N GLY A 672 -21.51 11.79 19.39
CA GLY A 672 -21.70 12.52 20.63
C GLY A 672 -22.31 13.91 20.42
N ASN A 673 -22.50 14.33 19.18
CA ASN A 673 -23.13 15.59 18.82
C ASN A 673 -24.55 15.34 18.28
N PRO A 674 -25.63 15.69 19.00
CA PRO A 674 -27.01 15.52 18.53
C PRO A 674 -27.31 16.37 17.28
N HIS A 675 -26.47 17.35 16.98
CA HIS A 675 -26.55 18.18 15.79
C HIS A 675 -25.73 17.68 14.60
N SER A 676 -25.08 16.51 14.71
CA SER A 676 -24.29 15.97 13.62
C SER A 676 -25.14 15.65 12.38
N PRO A 677 -24.54 15.61 11.18
CA PRO A 677 -25.24 15.24 9.96
C PRO A 677 -25.94 13.88 10.07
N PHE A 678 -25.35 12.95 10.82
CA PHE A 678 -25.95 11.64 11.08
C PHE A 678 -27.34 11.77 11.70
N TYR A 679 -27.49 12.49 12.83
CA TYR A 679 -28.80 12.58 13.51
C TYR A 679 -29.78 13.51 12.80
N ARG A 680 -29.31 14.64 12.26
CA ARG A 680 -30.18 15.65 11.63
C ARG A 680 -30.87 15.14 10.36
N LYS A 681 -30.19 14.29 9.59
CA LYS A 681 -30.66 13.87 8.26
C LYS A 681 -31.15 12.42 8.23
N ILE A 682 -31.26 11.77 9.38
CA ILE A 682 -31.68 10.38 9.46
C ILE A 682 -33.16 10.22 9.08
N GLU A 683 -33.43 9.53 7.98
CA GLU A 683 -34.80 9.29 7.53
C GLU A 683 -35.53 8.32 8.48
N LYS A 684 -34.86 7.23 8.88
CA LYS A 684 -35.41 6.22 9.79
C LYS A 684 -35.01 6.49 11.24
N LYS A 685 -35.89 7.12 12.02
CA LYS A 685 -35.66 7.44 13.45
C LYS A 685 -35.30 6.24 14.33
N SER A 686 -35.69 5.02 13.95
CA SER A 686 -35.28 3.79 14.66
C SER A 686 -33.76 3.58 14.68
N ASN A 687 -33.02 4.13 13.70
CA ASN A 687 -31.57 4.04 13.62
C ASN A 687 -30.83 4.99 14.58
N ILE A 688 -31.52 6.00 15.15
CA ILE A 688 -30.95 6.89 16.18
C ILE A 688 -30.46 6.07 17.37
N SER A 689 -31.24 5.07 17.79
CA SER A 689 -30.89 4.15 18.87
C SER A 689 -29.60 3.36 18.60
N GLN A 690 -29.29 3.06 17.33
CA GLN A 690 -28.07 2.35 16.96
C GLN A 690 -26.86 3.29 16.97
N GLY A 691 -27.03 4.55 16.54
CA GLY A 691 -26.01 5.59 16.70
C GLY A 691 -25.64 5.84 18.16
N LEU A 692 -26.64 5.91 19.06
CA LEU A 692 -26.40 6.03 20.50
C LEU A 692 -25.65 4.82 21.09
N LYS A 693 -25.94 3.61 20.62
CA LYS A 693 -25.18 2.42 21.03
C LYS A 693 -23.73 2.46 20.54
N LEU A 694 -23.49 2.97 19.33
CA LEU A 694 -22.13 3.19 18.84
C LEU A 694 -21.39 4.24 19.67
N LEU A 695 -22.05 5.35 20.03
CA LEU A 695 -21.49 6.35 20.95
C LEU A 695 -21.08 5.71 22.29
N GLN A 696 -21.93 4.87 22.88
CA GLN A 696 -21.65 4.19 24.14
C GLN A 696 -20.33 3.40 24.05
N VAL A 697 -20.18 2.58 23.01
CA VAL A 697 -18.99 1.76 22.79
C VAL A 697 -17.77 2.63 22.51
N ALA A 698 -17.92 3.67 21.69
CA ALA A 698 -16.83 4.59 21.34
C ALA A 698 -16.36 5.41 22.55
N ALA A 699 -17.27 5.86 23.42
CA ALA A 699 -16.92 6.54 24.65
C ALA A 699 -16.13 5.63 25.60
N ARG A 700 -16.54 4.37 25.75
CA ARG A 700 -15.77 3.38 26.53
C ARG A 700 -14.40 3.11 25.92
N GLY A 701 -14.34 2.95 24.60
CA GLY A 701 -13.09 2.80 23.87
C GLY A 701 -12.15 3.99 24.08
N LEU A 702 -12.69 5.21 24.03
CA LEU A 702 -11.93 6.45 24.20
C LEU A 702 -11.33 6.60 25.60
N LYS A 703 -12.03 6.15 26.64
CA LYS A 703 -11.50 6.14 28.03
C LYS A 703 -10.22 5.33 28.16
N ARG A 704 -10.03 4.29 27.33
CA ARG A 704 -8.82 3.44 27.40
C ARG A 704 -7.53 4.17 27.08
N PHE A 705 -7.61 5.33 26.42
CA PHE A 705 -6.43 6.12 26.07
C PHE A 705 -5.95 7.01 27.22
N HIS A 706 -6.74 7.19 28.30
CA HIS A 706 -6.42 8.05 29.44
C HIS A 706 -6.01 9.48 29.08
N ASP A 707 -6.49 9.99 27.94
CA ASP A 707 -6.20 11.35 27.48
C ASP A 707 -7.14 12.35 28.18
N PRO A 708 -6.62 13.34 28.94
CA PRO A 708 -7.45 14.27 29.70
C PRO A 708 -8.41 15.10 28.84
N ILE A 709 -8.00 15.47 27.62
CA ILE A 709 -8.83 16.24 26.68
C ILE A 709 -10.01 15.39 26.21
N CYS A 710 -9.78 14.11 25.98
CA CYS A 710 -10.81 13.15 25.60
C CYS A 710 -11.80 12.88 26.74
N LEU A 711 -11.34 12.80 27.99
CA LEU A 711 -12.24 12.65 29.14
C LEU A 711 -13.15 13.87 29.31
N GLU A 712 -12.62 15.08 29.09
CA GLU A 712 -13.42 16.30 29.14
C GLU A 712 -14.47 16.36 28.02
N LEU A 713 -14.13 15.88 26.81
CA LEU A 713 -15.10 15.72 25.72
C LEU A 713 -16.28 14.84 26.13
N LEU A 714 -16.05 13.72 26.83
CA LEU A 714 -17.12 12.82 27.28
C LEU A 714 -18.03 13.48 28.31
N ARG A 715 -17.49 14.29 29.22
CA ARG A 715 -18.28 15.08 30.18
C ARG A 715 -19.17 16.09 29.47
N ARG A 716 -18.64 16.78 28.46
CA ARG A 716 -19.42 17.71 27.64
C ARG A 716 -20.58 17.01 26.93
N ILE A 717 -20.34 15.86 26.31
CA ILE A 717 -21.37 15.08 25.59
C ILE A 717 -22.50 14.68 26.55
N ALA A 718 -22.17 14.26 27.77
CA ALA A 718 -23.19 13.89 28.75
C ALA A 718 -24.04 15.07 29.22
N GLY A 719 -23.51 16.30 29.20
CA GLY A 719 -24.28 17.51 29.45
C GLY A 719 -25.35 17.83 28.40
N MET A 720 -25.32 17.14 27.25
CA MET A 720 -26.25 17.36 26.12
C MET A 720 -27.47 16.41 26.17
N GLU A 721 -27.79 15.82 27.33
CA GLU A 721 -28.89 14.85 27.47
C GLU A 721 -30.21 15.33 26.89
N GLN A 722 -30.60 16.56 27.22
CA GLN A 722 -31.87 17.12 26.76
C GLN A 722 -31.91 17.23 25.23
N GLU A 723 -30.82 17.66 24.62
CA GLU A 723 -30.72 17.79 23.16
C GLU A 723 -30.84 16.42 22.46
N PHE A 724 -30.29 15.36 23.05
CA PHE A 724 -30.46 13.99 22.55
C PHE A 724 -31.89 13.47 22.73
N ILE A 725 -32.56 13.80 23.84
CA ILE A 725 -33.97 13.47 24.07
C ILE A 725 -34.84 14.11 22.98
N ASP A 726 -34.54 15.35 22.61
CA ASP A 726 -35.34 16.13 21.65
C ASP A 726 -35.25 15.62 20.20
N LEU A 727 -34.29 14.73 19.88
CA LEU A 727 -34.17 14.11 18.56
C LEU A 727 -35.37 13.24 18.18
N TYR A 728 -35.98 12.56 19.15
CA TYR A 728 -37.11 11.68 18.89
C TYR A 728 -38.03 11.58 20.10
N ASP A 729 -39.24 12.10 19.95
CA ASP A 729 -40.26 12.06 21.01
C ASP A 729 -40.85 10.66 21.17
N ASN A 730 -40.15 9.83 21.95
CA ASN A 730 -40.54 8.46 22.25
C ASN A 730 -39.97 8.05 23.62
N GLN A 731 -40.78 7.41 24.48
CA GLN A 731 -40.35 7.03 25.82
C GLN A 731 -39.15 6.06 25.82
N THR A 732 -39.17 5.05 24.94
CA THR A 732 -38.05 4.10 24.77
C THR A 732 -36.77 4.79 24.32
N HIS A 733 -36.87 5.84 23.51
CA HIS A 733 -35.73 6.67 23.12
C HIS A 733 -35.18 7.46 24.32
N ARG A 734 -36.04 8.14 25.08
CA ARG A 734 -35.66 8.87 26.30
C ARG A 734 -34.91 7.96 27.28
N ASP A 735 -35.43 6.77 27.53
CA ASP A 735 -34.81 5.78 28.41
C ASP A 735 -33.45 5.31 27.87
N THR A 736 -33.32 5.16 26.54
CA THR A 736 -32.07 4.78 25.88
C THR A 736 -31.03 5.89 26.00
N VAL A 737 -31.40 7.16 25.78
CA VAL A 737 -30.50 8.32 25.91
C VAL A 737 -29.93 8.40 27.31
N LYS A 738 -30.78 8.37 28.34
CA LYS A 738 -30.36 8.40 29.76
C LYS A 738 -29.36 7.29 30.06
N LYS A 739 -29.71 6.06 29.71
CA LYS A 739 -28.85 4.89 29.93
C LYS A 739 -27.50 4.99 29.23
N VAL A 740 -27.47 5.51 28.00
CA VAL A 740 -26.23 5.65 27.22
C VAL A 740 -25.35 6.75 27.82
N LEU A 741 -25.91 7.94 28.09
CA LEU A 741 -25.13 9.06 28.60
C LEU A 741 -24.61 8.83 30.03
N ASP A 742 -25.38 8.15 30.87
CA ASP A 742 -24.90 7.67 32.17
C ASP A 742 -23.63 6.82 32.02
N ARG A 743 -23.60 5.93 31.02
CA ARG A 743 -22.44 5.07 30.72
C ARG A 743 -21.28 5.82 30.04
N VAL A 744 -21.57 6.90 29.32
CA VAL A 744 -20.56 7.78 28.74
C VAL A 744 -19.74 8.45 29.84
N VAL A 745 -20.35 8.85 30.97
CA VAL A 745 -19.62 9.51 32.07
C VAL A 745 -19.01 8.53 33.07
N LYS A 746 -19.68 7.40 33.37
CA LYS A 746 -19.21 6.46 34.39
C LYS A 746 -17.75 6.07 34.20
N GLU A 747 -16.89 6.48 35.13
CA GLU A 747 -15.52 5.99 35.23
C GLU A 747 -15.62 4.55 35.73
N ASP A 748 -15.58 3.60 34.81
CA ASP A 748 -15.50 2.19 35.17
C ASP A 748 -14.06 1.95 35.64
N ILE A 749 -13.90 1.77 36.96
CA ILE A 749 -12.66 1.48 37.68
C ILE A 749 -12.02 0.19 37.20
#